data_AF-A1KA73-F1
#
_entry.id   AF-A1KA73-F1
#
_cell.length_a   1.000
_cell.length_b   1.000
_cell.length_c   1.000
_cell.angle_alpha   90.00
_cell.angle_beta   90.00
_cell.angle_gamma   90.00
#
_symmetry.space_group_name_H-M   'P 1'
#
loop_
_entity.id
_entity.type
_entity.pdbx_description
1 polymer ?
#
loop_
_entity_poly.entity_id
_entity_poly.type
_entity_poly.pdbx_seq_one_letter_code
_entity_poly.pdbx_strand_id
1 'polypeptide(L)'
;MSISHALRMLAILAICVLAAPLARADAYDAKLPAELNTAPRLCDYARCAEVLPGASAFSERKGRPFYVEGYAEEGGERRLVGYVMLSTDITDIPAYSGKPVVTLIGMDAAGRFTGSRILKHSEPILLLGIPESALVRFNQQYLGKFVGDNIEIGQSRPEEEIIGLDAISGATVTVIAQNQVMMTSGAAVARQVGILERTVRPQARFRETGARPDWAALVQEGSVKKLTVKPEQVGLARDDEPFIELWFGHLNQPDVGRALLGDAGWNNLMAQLKPGEQAIFVIRSAGKESFKGSGFVRGGLYDRVQVRQGQDAFTFRDLDYLNLYGLAAPGAPAFNESAIFIIRSDAFSAAYPWKFIFLGNRVDRETGARSFANFDSEYWLPAHYLEGGRPEVKKPAPPWLRVWQTRTVEIVAFGALLLAVGVVYAQRDRLTRAATRTNKWPVNAFKYTAWVISIGFVGFHLMAQPSITQVLTWFHALLFQWQWELFLTDPFIFLFWIFIIVTVFLWGRGLFCGWLCPFGSLSELLYKVGGAVGLKRFQFKLPKRWHHRLKWVKYGVFAGLLAVSVFSMQQAEMLAEVEPFKTTFLVGLLNRSWPYTLFAAGLLGLSIFTERPFCKYLCPLGASLAMPTTFRWFGLKRKQECTSCKACAVGCGSQAIDDDGRIDQRECLHCLDCMVLYTDDHACPPLVHERKRRTKAGLAITPIGADGYYIPIKLVPVTKAAD
;
A
#
# COMPACT_ATOMS: atom_id res chain seq x y z
N MET A 1 20.98 -21.60 39.85
CA MET A 1 19.64 -21.02 39.60
C MET A 1 18.83 -21.99 38.77
N SER A 2 17.79 -22.57 39.37
CA SER A 2 17.07 -23.72 38.82
C SER A 2 16.19 -23.35 37.62
N ILE A 3 16.12 -24.24 36.64
CA ILE A 3 15.34 -24.14 35.39
C ILE A 3 13.87 -23.76 35.65
N SER A 4 13.33 -24.06 36.84
CA SER A 4 11.95 -23.69 37.21
C SER A 4 11.73 -22.18 37.39
N HIS A 5 12.76 -21.40 37.75
CA HIS A 5 12.65 -19.95 37.85
C HIS A 5 12.65 -19.27 36.49
N ALA A 6 13.40 -19.80 35.52
CA ALA A 6 13.39 -19.31 34.14
C ALA A 6 12.05 -19.60 33.45
N LEU A 7 11.46 -20.79 33.67
CA LEU A 7 10.13 -21.11 33.14
C LEU A 7 9.01 -20.26 33.78
N ARG A 8 9.09 -19.99 35.09
CA ARG A 8 8.11 -19.12 35.77
C ARG A 8 8.22 -17.67 35.31
N MET A 9 9.43 -17.15 35.08
CA MET A 9 9.59 -15.82 34.49
C MET A 9 9.09 -15.75 33.04
N LEU A 10 9.34 -16.78 32.22
CA LEU A 10 8.80 -16.86 30.84
C LEU A 10 7.27 -16.96 30.82
N ALA A 11 6.67 -17.68 31.76
CA ALA A 11 5.21 -17.77 31.89
C ALA A 11 4.59 -16.46 32.37
N ILE A 12 5.21 -15.76 33.32
CA ILE A 12 4.74 -14.44 33.78
C ILE A 12 4.93 -13.39 32.67
N LEU A 13 6.03 -13.44 31.92
CA LEU A 13 6.23 -12.58 30.74
C LEU A 13 5.19 -12.86 29.66
N ALA A 14 4.84 -14.14 29.42
CA ALA A 14 3.80 -14.54 28.47
C ALA A 14 2.41 -14.07 28.92
N ILE A 15 2.10 -14.13 30.22
CA ILE A 15 0.84 -13.64 30.79
C ILE A 15 0.75 -12.11 30.73
N CYS A 16 1.85 -11.38 30.99
CA CYS A 16 1.89 -9.93 30.84
C CYS A 16 1.82 -9.47 29.37
N VAL A 17 2.33 -10.26 28.43
CA VAL A 17 2.20 -10.01 26.98
C VAL A 17 0.78 -10.32 26.48
N LEU A 18 0.08 -11.29 27.10
CA LEU A 18 -1.30 -11.65 26.76
C LEU A 18 -2.36 -10.75 27.43
N ALA A 19 -2.02 -10.01 28.48
CA ALA A 19 -2.97 -9.17 29.24
C ALA A 19 -3.06 -7.70 28.78
N ALA A 20 -2.34 -7.29 27.74
CA ALA A 20 -2.42 -5.94 27.18
C ALA A 20 -3.07 -6.00 25.78
N PRO A 21 -4.41 -6.12 25.70
CA PRO A 21 -5.20 -4.91 25.48
C PRO A 21 -6.62 -5.00 26.06
N LEU A 22 -6.86 -4.42 27.22
CA LEU A 22 -8.21 -4.10 27.72
C LEU A 22 -8.20 -2.68 28.28
N ALA A 23 -8.08 -1.66 27.43
CA ALA A 23 -8.48 -0.28 27.77
C ALA A 23 -8.33 0.68 26.58
N ARG A 24 -9.44 0.85 25.85
CA ARG A 24 -9.89 1.93 24.95
C ARG A 24 -10.41 1.31 23.66
N ALA A 25 -11.67 1.58 23.34
CA ALA A 25 -12.21 1.28 22.03
C ALA A 25 -11.50 2.18 21.02
N ASP A 26 -10.41 1.68 20.44
CA ASP A 26 -9.74 2.30 19.29
C ASP A 26 -10.69 2.25 18.09
N ALA A 27 -10.73 3.30 17.27
CA ALA A 27 -11.48 3.26 16.02
C ALA A 27 -10.80 2.34 14.99
N TYR A 28 -9.60 1.84 15.29
CA TYR A 28 -8.93 0.86 14.46
C TYR A 28 -9.70 -0.45 14.39
N ASP A 29 -10.09 -0.83 13.17
CA ASP A 29 -10.88 -2.02 12.86
C ASP A 29 -12.07 -2.22 13.82
N ALA A 30 -12.64 -1.12 14.31
CA ALA A 30 -13.81 -1.14 15.17
C ALA A 30 -14.90 -1.98 14.51
N LYS A 31 -15.50 -2.89 15.29
CA LYS A 31 -16.67 -3.66 14.87
C LYS A 31 -17.85 -2.71 14.84
N LEU A 32 -18.14 -2.19 13.65
CA LEU A 32 -19.31 -1.36 13.41
C LEU A 32 -20.56 -2.25 13.39
N PRO A 33 -21.71 -1.75 13.87
CA PRO A 33 -22.99 -2.43 13.71
C PRO A 33 -23.25 -2.71 12.23
N ALA A 34 -23.77 -3.88 11.90
CA ALA A 34 -24.10 -4.21 10.51
C ALA A 34 -25.15 -3.23 9.93
N GLU A 35 -26.01 -2.74 10.82
CA GLU A 35 -27.09 -1.81 10.58
C GLU A 35 -26.59 -0.39 10.24
N LEU A 36 -25.34 -0.04 10.52
CA LEU A 36 -24.83 1.33 10.34
C LEU A 36 -24.97 1.81 8.89
N ASN A 37 -24.73 0.92 7.92
CA ASN A 37 -24.80 1.24 6.49
C ASN A 37 -26.21 1.02 5.89
N THR A 38 -27.12 0.37 6.61
CA THR A 38 -28.39 -0.11 6.04
C THR A 38 -29.63 0.44 6.74
N ALA A 39 -29.51 0.83 8.01
CA ALA A 39 -30.65 1.28 8.81
C ALA A 39 -31.15 2.65 8.34
N PRO A 40 -32.48 2.83 8.20
CA PRO A 40 -33.07 4.13 7.90
C PRO A 40 -32.69 5.21 8.90
N ARG A 41 -32.54 4.88 10.18
CA ARG A 41 -32.12 5.81 11.25
C ARG A 41 -30.63 5.64 11.58
N LEU A 42 -29.76 6.28 10.80
CA LEU A 42 -28.31 6.25 11.00
C LEU A 42 -27.90 6.69 12.42
N CYS A 43 -28.53 7.73 12.95
CA CYS A 43 -28.15 8.35 14.22
C CYS A 43 -28.49 7.53 15.47
N ASP A 44 -29.20 6.41 15.32
CA ASP A 44 -29.40 5.44 16.40
C ASP A 44 -28.15 4.55 16.58
N TYR A 45 -27.36 4.38 15.52
CA TYR A 45 -26.16 3.55 15.47
C TYR A 45 -24.85 4.34 15.43
N ALA A 46 -24.92 5.66 15.22
CA ALA A 46 -23.79 6.58 15.23
C ALA A 46 -24.11 7.86 15.99
N ARG A 47 -23.11 8.43 16.65
CA ARG A 47 -23.27 9.64 17.47
C ARG A 47 -23.31 10.92 16.62
N CYS A 48 -24.41 11.15 15.91
CA CYS A 48 -24.60 12.32 15.05
C CYS A 48 -24.49 13.66 15.79
N ALA A 49 -24.94 13.73 17.06
CA ALA A 49 -24.89 14.95 17.87
C ALA A 49 -23.46 15.44 18.13
N GLU A 50 -22.45 14.56 18.06
CA GLU A 50 -21.05 14.96 18.26
C GLU A 50 -20.45 15.64 17.03
N VAL A 51 -21.00 15.40 15.83
CA VAL A 51 -20.52 16.02 14.59
C VAL A 51 -21.39 17.20 14.15
N LEU A 52 -22.62 17.30 14.65
CA LEU A 52 -23.51 18.42 14.43
C LEU A 52 -23.99 19.00 15.78
N PRO A 53 -23.13 19.76 16.47
CA PRO A 53 -23.49 20.39 17.74
C PRO A 53 -24.67 21.34 17.55
N GLY A 54 -25.63 21.31 18.48
CA GLY A 54 -26.85 22.11 18.44
C GLY A 54 -28.07 21.39 17.88
N ALA A 55 -27.92 20.22 17.26
CA ALA A 55 -29.05 19.37 16.88
C ALA A 55 -29.51 18.48 18.05
N SER A 56 -30.79 18.53 18.39
CA SER A 56 -31.44 17.69 19.40
C SER A 56 -32.24 16.52 18.80
N ALA A 57 -32.64 16.62 17.53
CA ALA A 57 -33.39 15.58 16.81
C ALA A 57 -32.81 15.34 15.40
N PHE A 58 -32.91 14.10 14.90
CA PHE A 58 -32.37 13.69 13.60
C PHE A 58 -33.43 12.97 12.75
N SER A 59 -33.43 13.24 11.44
CA SER A 59 -34.31 12.55 10.50
C SER A 59 -33.85 11.11 10.20
N GLU A 60 -34.71 10.36 9.50
CA GLU A 60 -34.23 9.20 8.73
C GLU A 60 -33.30 9.66 7.60
N ARG A 61 -32.52 8.72 7.06
CA ARG A 61 -31.68 8.91 5.88
C ARG A 61 -32.52 9.45 4.73
N LYS A 62 -32.11 10.60 4.21
CA LYS A 62 -32.68 11.27 3.05
C LYS A 62 -31.64 11.40 1.95
N GLY A 63 -32.11 11.70 0.76
CA GLY A 63 -31.25 11.90 -0.40
C GLY A 63 -30.52 10.64 -0.86
N ARG A 64 -29.79 10.81 -1.94
CA ARG A 64 -28.79 9.89 -2.50
C ARG A 64 -27.70 10.74 -3.16
N PRO A 65 -26.45 10.70 -2.67
CA PRO A 65 -25.99 9.86 -1.57
C PRO A 65 -26.65 10.22 -0.22
N PHE A 66 -26.74 9.25 0.70
CA PHE A 66 -27.55 9.39 1.91
C PHE A 66 -26.98 10.45 2.87
N TYR A 67 -27.86 11.28 3.41
CA TYR A 67 -27.59 12.22 4.49
C TYR A 67 -28.73 12.24 5.51
N VAL A 68 -28.50 12.84 6.66
CA VAL A 68 -29.49 13.00 7.74
C VAL A 68 -29.59 14.47 8.09
N GLU A 69 -30.81 14.98 8.25
CA GLU A 69 -31.04 16.35 8.72
C GLU A 69 -31.06 16.38 10.24
N GLY A 70 -30.33 17.34 10.83
CA GLY A 70 -30.35 17.62 12.25
C GLY A 70 -31.17 18.87 12.56
N TYR A 71 -32.02 18.77 13.57
CA TYR A 71 -32.94 19.82 13.99
C TYR A 71 -32.67 20.23 15.44
N ALA A 72 -32.78 21.52 15.72
CA ALA A 72 -32.91 22.05 17.07
C ALA A 72 -34.39 22.21 17.38
N GLU A 73 -34.82 21.69 18.54
CA GLU A 73 -36.16 21.91 19.08
C GLU A 73 -36.07 22.97 20.20
N GLU A 74 -36.45 24.20 19.89
CA GLU A 74 -36.59 25.29 20.86
C GLU A 74 -38.05 25.80 20.81
N GLY A 75 -38.74 25.82 21.97
CA GLY A 75 -40.09 26.39 22.07
C GLY A 75 -41.21 25.66 21.29
N GLY A 76 -40.97 24.44 20.80
CA GLY A 76 -41.93 23.67 20.00
C GLY A 76 -41.80 23.85 18.49
N GLU A 77 -40.88 24.70 18.01
CA GLU A 77 -40.54 24.83 16.59
C GLU A 77 -39.28 24.02 16.26
N ARG A 78 -39.31 23.32 15.10
CA ARG A 78 -38.16 22.57 14.57
C ARG A 78 -37.37 23.44 13.61
N ARG A 79 -36.17 23.86 14.02
CA ARG A 79 -35.24 24.59 13.16
C ARG A 79 -34.18 23.65 12.61
N LEU A 80 -33.95 23.67 11.30
CA LEU A 80 -32.86 22.93 10.66
C LEU A 80 -31.51 23.53 11.08
N VAL A 81 -30.66 22.72 11.69
CA VAL A 81 -29.29 23.10 12.12
C VAL A 81 -28.28 22.76 11.02
N GLY A 82 -28.47 21.62 10.35
CA GLY A 82 -27.58 21.18 9.29
C GLY A 82 -27.78 19.71 8.92
N TYR A 83 -26.73 19.12 8.39
CA TYR A 83 -26.73 17.80 7.76
C TYR A 83 -25.59 16.94 8.32
N VAL A 84 -25.87 15.66 8.51
CA VAL A 84 -24.89 14.63 8.89
C VAL A 84 -24.82 13.58 7.79
N MET A 85 -23.62 13.15 7.46
CA MET A 85 -23.39 12.18 6.40
C MET A 85 -22.32 11.18 6.80
N LEU A 86 -22.47 9.95 6.33
CA LEU A 86 -21.48 8.89 6.53
C LEU A 86 -20.71 8.72 5.22
N SER A 87 -19.39 8.84 5.29
CA SER A 87 -18.50 8.75 4.12
C SER A 87 -18.76 7.55 3.21
N THR A 88 -18.98 6.35 3.78
CA THR A 88 -19.20 5.10 3.03
C THR A 88 -20.50 5.07 2.22
N ASP A 89 -21.46 5.95 2.53
CA ASP A 89 -22.67 6.10 1.72
C ASP A 89 -22.44 6.94 0.45
N ILE A 90 -21.32 7.67 0.40
CA ILE A 90 -20.99 8.61 -0.68
C ILE A 90 -19.81 8.10 -1.50
N THR A 91 -18.77 7.62 -0.83
CA THR A 91 -17.50 7.27 -1.45
C THR A 91 -16.78 6.16 -0.70
N ASP A 92 -16.03 5.38 -1.47
CA ASP A 92 -15.25 4.23 -1.02
C ASP A 92 -13.75 4.43 -1.29
N ILE A 93 -13.27 5.68 -1.24
CA ILE A 93 -11.88 6.03 -1.52
C ILE A 93 -10.98 5.24 -0.57
N PRO A 94 -10.11 4.35 -1.09
CA PRO A 94 -9.20 3.58 -0.25
C PRO A 94 -8.10 4.50 0.30
N ALA A 95 -7.75 4.29 1.58
CA ALA A 95 -6.58 4.90 2.19
C ALA A 95 -5.36 3.97 2.08
N TYR A 96 -4.30 4.18 2.87
CA TYR A 96 -3.04 3.43 2.75
C TYR A 96 -3.24 1.91 2.98
N SER A 97 -4.24 1.52 3.78
CA SER A 97 -4.60 0.12 3.99
C SER A 97 -5.29 -0.57 2.80
N GLY A 98 -5.64 0.17 1.75
CA GLY A 98 -6.52 -0.31 0.68
C GLY A 98 -7.99 -0.40 1.10
N LYS A 99 -8.34 -0.04 2.35
CA LYS A 99 -9.71 0.06 2.86
C LYS A 99 -10.09 1.53 3.09
N PRO A 100 -11.37 1.90 2.98
CA PRO A 100 -11.82 3.27 3.23
C PRO A 100 -11.78 3.62 4.73
N VAL A 101 -11.55 4.90 5.03
CA VAL A 101 -11.66 5.45 6.39
C VAL A 101 -13.12 5.86 6.62
N VAL A 102 -13.84 5.09 7.43
CA VAL A 102 -15.25 5.32 7.73
C VAL A 102 -15.36 6.50 8.68
N THR A 103 -15.71 7.65 8.11
CA THR A 103 -15.88 8.93 8.81
C THR A 103 -17.35 9.37 8.80
N LEU A 104 -17.84 9.80 9.96
CA LEU A 104 -19.08 10.54 10.13
C LEU A 104 -18.78 12.03 10.06
N ILE A 105 -19.51 12.78 9.24
CA ILE A 105 -19.21 14.17 8.89
C ILE A 105 -20.46 15.02 9.14
N GLY A 106 -20.31 16.14 9.84
CA GLY A 106 -21.36 17.12 10.06
C GLY A 106 -21.09 18.42 9.30
N MET A 107 -22.14 19.01 8.77
CA MET A 107 -22.12 20.25 8.00
C MET A 107 -23.32 21.12 8.39
N ASP A 108 -23.12 22.42 8.58
CA ASP A 108 -24.22 23.34 8.88
C ASP A 108 -25.09 23.63 7.64
N ALA A 109 -26.20 24.33 7.85
CA ALA A 109 -27.09 24.76 6.76
C ALA A 109 -26.43 25.72 5.75
N ALA A 110 -25.27 26.32 6.09
CA ALA A 110 -24.51 27.20 5.21
C ALA A 110 -23.39 26.46 4.44
N GLY A 111 -23.20 25.16 4.66
CA GLY A 111 -22.19 24.36 3.98
C GLY A 111 -20.81 24.35 4.63
N ARG A 112 -20.70 24.74 5.91
CA ARG A 112 -19.44 24.68 6.66
C ARG A 112 -19.36 23.40 7.49
N PHE A 113 -18.18 22.80 7.57
CA PHE A 113 -18.00 21.62 8.40
C PHE A 113 -18.13 21.97 9.90
N THR A 114 -19.04 21.28 10.60
CA THR A 114 -19.30 21.50 12.04
C THR A 114 -18.61 20.47 12.93
N GLY A 115 -18.24 19.32 12.36
CA GLY A 115 -17.68 18.21 13.10
C GLY A 115 -17.32 17.05 12.19
N SER A 116 -16.37 16.22 12.64
CA SER A 116 -16.11 14.92 12.01
C SER A 116 -15.61 13.92 13.04
N ARG A 117 -16.02 12.66 12.88
CA ARG A 117 -15.65 11.55 13.76
C ARG A 117 -15.29 10.33 12.94
N ILE A 118 -14.12 9.77 13.19
CA ILE A 118 -13.72 8.51 12.58
C ILE A 118 -14.40 7.38 13.35
N LEU A 119 -15.23 6.59 12.66
CA LEU A 119 -15.94 5.45 13.24
C LEU A 119 -15.11 4.17 13.10
N LYS A 120 -14.45 4.00 11.94
CA LYS A 120 -13.56 2.87 11.68
C LYS A 120 -12.45 3.26 10.72
N HIS A 121 -11.23 2.83 10.99
CA HIS A 121 -10.15 2.83 10.00
C HIS A 121 -9.35 1.54 10.09
N SER A 122 -8.72 1.11 9.00
CA SER A 122 -7.81 -0.04 8.99
C SER A 122 -6.37 0.38 8.73
N GLU A 123 -6.04 1.66 8.94
CA GLU A 123 -4.73 2.25 8.64
C GLU A 123 -3.64 1.70 9.59
N PRO A 124 -2.74 0.82 9.14
CA PRO A 124 -1.76 0.19 10.02
C PRO A 124 -0.75 1.21 10.54
N ILE A 125 -0.55 2.32 9.81
CA ILE A 125 0.35 3.42 10.22
C ILE A 125 -0.13 4.10 11.51
N LEU A 126 -1.45 4.25 11.71
CA LEU A 126 -2.08 4.93 12.85
C LEU A 126 -2.20 4.06 14.10
N LEU A 127 -2.23 2.74 13.96
CA LEU A 127 -2.11 1.88 15.14
C LEU A 127 -0.68 1.82 15.65
N LEU A 128 0.25 1.63 14.72
CA LEU A 128 1.56 1.11 15.08
C LEU A 128 2.65 2.21 15.11
N GLY A 129 2.30 3.47 14.83
CA GLY A 129 3.30 4.54 14.80
C GLY A 129 2.94 6.01 14.92
N ILE A 130 1.72 6.41 14.63
CA ILE A 130 1.25 7.78 14.84
C ILE A 130 -0.02 7.67 15.66
N PRO A 131 -0.16 8.33 16.82
CA PRO A 131 -1.35 8.14 17.64
C PRO A 131 -2.61 8.50 16.85
N GLU A 132 -3.71 7.77 17.04
CA GLU A 132 -4.99 8.03 16.37
C GLU A 132 -5.46 9.50 16.56
N SER A 133 -5.08 10.11 17.69
CA SER A 133 -5.30 11.53 17.97
C SER A 133 -4.68 12.48 16.94
N ALA A 134 -3.67 12.07 16.18
CA ALA A 134 -3.14 12.84 15.06
C ALA A 134 -4.15 12.92 13.90
N LEU A 135 -4.84 11.81 13.58
CA LEU A 135 -5.89 11.81 12.56
C LEU A 135 -7.11 12.61 13.03
N VAL A 136 -7.44 12.52 14.32
CA VAL A 136 -8.48 13.37 14.92
C VAL A 136 -8.12 14.86 14.82
N ARG A 137 -6.87 15.24 15.18
CA ARG A 137 -6.39 16.63 15.05
C ARG A 137 -6.37 17.11 13.60
N PHE A 138 -6.02 16.24 12.66
CA PHE A 138 -6.09 16.54 11.24
C PHE A 138 -7.53 16.85 10.80
N ASN A 139 -8.48 16.00 11.18
CA ASN A 139 -9.90 16.18 10.89
C ASN A 139 -10.51 17.43 11.57
N GLN A 140 -9.97 17.87 12.71
CA GLN A 140 -10.37 19.11 13.36
C GLN A 140 -10.00 20.36 12.55
N GLN A 141 -9.02 20.29 11.65
CA GLN A 141 -8.66 21.43 10.81
C GLN A 141 -9.78 21.82 9.82
N TYR A 142 -10.74 20.93 9.52
CA TYR A 142 -11.86 21.24 8.62
C TYR A 142 -12.94 22.11 9.28
N LEU A 143 -12.98 22.17 10.61
CA LEU A 143 -14.04 22.86 11.34
C LEU A 143 -14.14 24.33 10.91
N GLY A 144 -15.35 24.75 10.53
CA GLY A 144 -15.67 26.10 10.07
C GLY A 144 -15.31 26.42 8.61
N LYS A 145 -14.57 25.54 7.90
CA LYS A 145 -14.24 25.72 6.48
C LYS A 145 -15.45 25.39 5.60
N PHE A 146 -15.60 26.12 4.49
CA PHE A 146 -16.72 25.92 3.58
C PHE A 146 -16.40 24.78 2.61
N VAL A 147 -17.42 23.97 2.33
CA VAL A 147 -17.31 22.76 1.51
C VAL A 147 -17.01 23.03 0.03
N GLY A 148 -17.29 24.25 -0.44
CA GLY A 148 -16.94 24.70 -1.79
C GLY A 148 -15.55 25.31 -1.91
N ASP A 149 -14.83 25.51 -0.79
CA ASP A 149 -13.47 26.04 -0.82
C ASP A 149 -12.49 25.01 -1.42
N ASN A 150 -11.42 25.49 -2.05
CA ASN A 150 -10.37 24.60 -2.55
C ASN A 150 -9.40 24.24 -1.42
N ILE A 151 -9.67 23.12 -0.75
CA ILE A 151 -8.89 22.63 0.41
C ILE A 151 -7.88 21.57 -0.04
N GLU A 152 -6.60 21.85 0.16
CA GLU A 152 -5.49 20.97 -0.20
C GLU A 152 -4.58 20.63 0.99
N ILE A 153 -3.84 19.53 0.87
CA ILE A 153 -2.86 19.10 1.87
C ILE A 153 -1.51 19.71 1.56
N GLY A 154 -0.96 20.48 2.50
CA GLY A 154 0.30 21.21 2.33
C GLY A 154 0.15 22.70 2.61
N GLN A 155 1.07 23.50 2.08
CA GLN A 155 1.08 24.94 2.34
C GLN A 155 -0.09 25.64 1.66
N SER A 156 -0.74 26.54 2.40
CA SER A 156 -1.76 27.44 1.86
C SER A 156 -1.16 28.34 0.79
N ARG A 157 -1.90 28.53 -0.30
CA ARG A 157 -1.56 29.49 -1.37
C ARG A 157 -2.72 30.45 -1.54
N PRO A 158 -2.74 31.55 -0.75
CA PRO A 158 -3.84 32.52 -0.80
C PRO A 158 -4.02 33.15 -2.18
N GLU A 159 -2.93 33.28 -2.96
CA GLU A 159 -2.93 33.81 -4.32
C GLU A 159 -3.68 32.92 -5.33
N GLU A 160 -3.84 31.62 -5.03
CA GLU A 160 -4.56 30.64 -5.84
C GLU A 160 -5.91 30.24 -5.22
N GLU A 161 -6.36 30.95 -4.17
CA GLU A 161 -7.56 30.61 -3.37
C GLU A 161 -7.51 29.19 -2.75
N ILE A 162 -6.30 28.66 -2.50
CA ILE A 162 -6.09 27.33 -1.92
C ILE A 162 -5.86 27.42 -0.41
N ILE A 163 -6.75 26.76 0.34
CA ILE A 163 -6.63 26.59 1.79
C ILE A 163 -5.79 25.34 2.06
N GLY A 164 -4.61 25.53 2.65
CA GLY A 164 -3.73 24.44 3.05
C GLY A 164 -4.14 23.84 4.40
N LEU A 165 -3.97 22.52 4.52
CA LEU A 165 -4.06 21.76 5.76
C LEU A 165 -2.72 21.12 6.10
N ASP A 166 -2.40 21.08 7.40
CA ASP A 166 -1.18 20.44 7.89
C ASP A 166 -1.23 18.93 7.64
N ALA A 167 -0.23 18.41 6.93
CA ALA A 167 -0.09 16.98 6.71
C ALA A 167 0.39 16.24 7.97
N ILE A 168 0.04 14.96 8.09
CA ILE A 168 0.63 14.09 9.12
C ILE A 168 1.92 13.47 8.57
N SER A 169 3.05 13.73 9.23
CA SER A 169 4.34 13.13 8.89
C SER A 169 4.26 11.61 8.93
N GLY A 170 4.66 10.95 7.84
CA GLY A 170 4.62 9.48 7.70
C GLY A 170 3.25 8.89 7.35
N ALA A 171 2.18 9.70 7.30
CA ALA A 171 0.83 9.26 6.89
C ALA A 171 0.23 10.13 5.77
N THR A 172 1.08 10.63 4.86
CA THR A 172 0.70 11.54 3.76
C THR A 172 -0.42 10.97 2.89
N VAL A 173 -0.37 9.67 2.59
CA VAL A 173 -1.36 8.97 1.77
C VAL A 173 -2.73 8.97 2.46
N THR A 174 -2.75 8.60 3.73
CA THR A 174 -3.96 8.55 4.55
C THR A 174 -4.62 9.93 4.64
N VAL A 175 -3.85 11.00 4.87
CA VAL A 175 -4.42 12.36 4.97
C VAL A 175 -4.89 12.91 3.62
N ILE A 176 -4.24 12.55 2.51
CA ILE A 176 -4.71 12.90 1.16
C ILE A 176 -6.03 12.20 0.86
N ALA A 177 -6.11 10.89 1.13
CA ALA A 177 -7.34 10.12 0.96
C ALA A 177 -8.46 10.67 1.85
N GLN A 178 -8.16 10.98 3.12
CA GLN A 178 -9.12 11.55 4.06
C GLN A 178 -9.62 12.93 3.62
N ASN A 179 -8.75 13.80 3.08
CA ASN A 179 -9.18 15.08 2.50
C ASN A 179 -10.16 14.87 1.35
N GLN A 180 -9.84 13.94 0.46
CA GLN A 180 -10.71 13.62 -0.65
C GLN A 180 -12.06 13.07 -0.16
N VAL A 181 -12.09 12.23 0.87
CA VAL A 181 -13.33 11.75 1.51
C VAL A 181 -14.14 12.92 2.06
N MET A 182 -13.53 13.79 2.87
CA MET A 182 -14.21 14.95 3.48
C MET A 182 -14.83 15.87 2.43
N MET A 183 -14.05 16.26 1.41
CA MET A 183 -14.48 17.19 0.38
C MET A 183 -15.50 16.57 -0.59
N THR A 184 -15.30 15.32 -1.00
CA THR A 184 -16.24 14.58 -1.87
C THR A 184 -17.57 14.39 -1.16
N SER A 185 -17.53 13.93 0.10
CA SER A 185 -18.75 13.71 0.89
C SER A 185 -19.51 14.99 1.13
N GLY A 186 -18.84 16.03 1.62
CA GLY A 186 -19.46 17.33 1.86
C GLY A 186 -20.07 17.91 0.59
N ALA A 187 -19.31 17.96 -0.50
CA ALA A 187 -19.77 18.61 -1.73
C ALA A 187 -20.94 17.87 -2.39
N ALA A 188 -20.99 16.54 -2.27
CA ALA A 188 -22.11 15.74 -2.78
C ALA A 188 -23.42 16.09 -2.05
N VAL A 189 -23.39 16.15 -0.72
CA VAL A 189 -24.56 16.53 0.08
C VAL A 189 -24.91 18.00 -0.11
N ALA A 190 -23.93 18.90 -0.13
CA ALA A 190 -24.15 20.33 -0.30
C ALA A 190 -24.82 20.68 -1.64
N ARG A 191 -24.50 19.98 -2.74
CA ARG A 191 -25.22 20.12 -4.02
C ARG A 191 -26.65 19.59 -3.93
N GLN A 192 -26.86 18.46 -3.26
CA GLN A 192 -28.18 17.84 -3.16
C GLN A 192 -29.17 18.71 -2.37
N VAL A 193 -28.70 19.34 -1.30
CA VAL A 193 -29.52 20.21 -0.44
C VAL A 193 -29.56 21.67 -0.93
N GLY A 194 -28.90 21.99 -2.05
CA GLY A 194 -28.97 23.29 -2.71
C GLY A 194 -28.04 24.37 -2.15
N ILE A 195 -27.02 24.01 -1.36
CA ILE A 195 -26.00 24.95 -0.88
C ILE A 195 -24.97 25.27 -1.98
N LEU A 196 -24.55 24.26 -2.73
CA LEU A 196 -23.71 24.44 -3.92
C LEU A 196 -24.59 24.42 -5.16
N GLU A 197 -24.24 25.24 -6.17
CA GLU A 197 -24.95 25.26 -7.44
C GLU A 197 -24.98 23.86 -8.08
N ARG A 198 -26.17 23.48 -8.57
CA ARG A 198 -26.33 22.23 -9.31
C ARG A 198 -25.49 22.30 -10.57
N THR A 199 -24.66 21.28 -10.78
CA THR A 199 -23.81 21.19 -11.96
C THR A 199 -24.68 20.88 -13.18
N VAL A 200 -25.08 21.90 -13.93
CA VAL A 200 -25.76 21.72 -15.22
C VAL A 200 -24.70 21.36 -16.26
N ARG A 201 -24.80 20.16 -16.84
CA ARG A 201 -23.85 19.70 -17.87
C ARG A 201 -24.44 19.98 -19.26
N PRO A 202 -23.63 20.47 -20.22
CA PRO A 202 -24.05 20.56 -21.61
C PRO A 202 -24.57 19.20 -22.10
N GLN A 203 -25.79 19.18 -22.62
CA GLN A 203 -26.44 17.96 -23.09
C GLN A 203 -25.77 17.46 -24.39
N ALA A 204 -25.78 16.14 -24.58
CA ALA A 204 -25.19 15.51 -25.76
C ALA A 204 -25.94 15.90 -27.04
N ARG A 205 -25.19 16.25 -28.08
CA ARG A 205 -25.70 16.37 -29.45
C ARG A 205 -25.29 15.12 -30.21
N PHE A 206 -26.27 14.34 -30.63
CA PHE A 206 -26.02 13.05 -31.27
C PHE A 206 -25.84 13.22 -32.77
N ARG A 207 -24.80 12.59 -33.30
CA ARG A 207 -24.60 12.40 -34.73
C ARG A 207 -25.26 11.09 -35.15
N GLU A 208 -26.15 11.14 -36.14
CA GLU A 208 -26.69 9.95 -36.80
C GLU A 208 -25.76 9.52 -37.93
N THR A 209 -25.40 8.24 -37.94
CA THR A 209 -24.60 7.60 -38.98
C THR A 209 -25.44 6.68 -39.86
N GLY A 210 -26.60 6.23 -39.36
CA GLY A 210 -27.45 5.23 -40.02
C GLY A 210 -26.98 3.78 -39.83
N ALA A 211 -25.93 3.56 -39.04
CA ALA A 211 -25.40 2.23 -38.78
C ALA A 211 -26.36 1.38 -37.92
N ARG A 212 -26.39 0.06 -38.16
CA ARG A 212 -27.06 -0.92 -37.30
C ARG A 212 -26.05 -1.98 -36.85
N PRO A 213 -25.17 -1.64 -35.89
CA PRO A 213 -24.20 -2.60 -35.37
C PRO A 213 -24.93 -3.78 -34.70
N ASP A 214 -24.33 -4.97 -34.82
CA ASP A 214 -24.76 -6.14 -34.06
C ASP A 214 -24.27 -6.06 -32.61
N TRP A 215 -24.65 -7.04 -31.78
CA TRP A 215 -24.28 -7.02 -30.37
C TRP A 215 -22.75 -7.04 -30.17
N ALA A 216 -22.03 -7.82 -30.99
CA ALA A 216 -20.58 -7.94 -30.87
C ALA A 216 -19.89 -6.60 -31.18
N ALA A 217 -20.33 -5.90 -32.23
CA ALA A 217 -19.84 -4.57 -32.60
C ALA A 217 -20.14 -3.55 -31.51
N LEU A 218 -21.37 -3.53 -30.97
CA LEU A 218 -21.77 -2.63 -29.87
C LEU A 218 -20.91 -2.82 -28.61
N VAL A 219 -20.53 -4.07 -28.30
CA VAL A 219 -19.65 -4.39 -27.17
C VAL A 219 -18.21 -3.97 -27.45
N GLN A 220 -17.71 -4.23 -28.66
CA GLN A 220 -16.34 -3.91 -29.07
C GLN A 220 -16.10 -2.39 -29.08
N GLU A 221 -17.05 -1.61 -29.59
CA GLU A 221 -16.95 -0.14 -29.62
C GLU A 221 -17.23 0.50 -28.24
N GLY A 222 -17.88 -0.24 -27.34
CA GLY A 222 -18.19 0.19 -25.98
C GLY A 222 -19.53 0.90 -25.80
N SER A 223 -20.41 0.88 -26.80
CA SER A 223 -21.82 1.31 -26.70
C SER A 223 -22.65 0.41 -25.78
N VAL A 224 -22.20 -0.83 -25.57
CA VAL A 224 -22.71 -1.78 -24.58
C VAL A 224 -21.55 -2.25 -23.71
N LYS A 225 -21.73 -2.24 -22.39
CA LYS A 225 -20.73 -2.66 -21.42
C LYS A 225 -21.23 -3.81 -20.56
N LYS A 226 -20.28 -4.61 -20.07
CA LYS A 226 -20.49 -5.76 -19.21
C LYS A 226 -19.93 -5.49 -17.82
N LEU A 227 -20.73 -5.75 -16.79
CA LEU A 227 -20.31 -5.78 -15.39
C LEU A 227 -20.52 -7.19 -14.85
N THR A 228 -19.44 -7.88 -14.49
CA THR A 228 -19.49 -9.22 -13.89
C THR A 228 -18.96 -9.17 -12.46
N VAL A 229 -19.77 -9.63 -11.52
CA VAL A 229 -19.37 -9.79 -10.12
C VAL A 229 -19.22 -11.28 -9.84
N LYS A 230 -18.07 -11.68 -9.29
CA LYS A 230 -17.79 -13.06 -8.88
C LYS A 230 -18.23 -13.30 -7.42
N PRO A 231 -18.63 -14.53 -7.06
CA PRO A 231 -19.01 -14.87 -5.68
C PRO A 231 -17.95 -14.50 -4.63
N GLU A 232 -16.67 -14.67 -4.96
CA GLU A 232 -15.54 -14.34 -4.08
C GLU A 232 -15.49 -12.86 -3.69
N GLN A 233 -15.90 -11.97 -4.60
CA GLN A 233 -15.83 -10.51 -4.40
C GLN A 233 -16.88 -10.03 -3.39
N VAL A 234 -17.94 -10.81 -3.19
CA VAL A 234 -18.97 -10.59 -2.15
C VAL A 234 -18.80 -11.51 -0.95
N GLY A 235 -17.68 -12.23 -0.85
CA GLY A 235 -17.33 -13.09 0.29
C GLY A 235 -17.94 -14.50 0.26
N LEU A 236 -18.63 -14.88 -0.82
CA LEU A 236 -19.15 -16.24 -1.01
C LEU A 236 -18.05 -17.20 -1.49
N ALA A 237 -18.29 -18.51 -1.41
CA ALA A 237 -17.37 -19.54 -1.91
C ALA A 237 -17.17 -19.43 -3.42
N ARG A 238 -16.03 -19.93 -3.93
CA ARG A 238 -15.80 -20.01 -5.37
C ARG A 238 -16.87 -20.90 -6.01
N ASP A 239 -17.46 -20.39 -7.08
CA ASP A 239 -18.46 -21.09 -7.90
C ASP A 239 -18.15 -20.76 -9.37
N ASP A 240 -18.55 -21.65 -10.27
CA ASP A 240 -18.37 -21.47 -11.72
C ASP A 240 -19.38 -20.45 -12.28
N GLU A 241 -20.53 -20.29 -11.61
CA GLU A 241 -21.49 -19.23 -11.93
C GLU A 241 -21.09 -17.88 -11.30
N PRO A 242 -21.18 -16.77 -12.05
CA PRO A 242 -20.98 -15.44 -11.49
C PRO A 242 -22.06 -15.12 -10.45
N PHE A 243 -21.76 -14.26 -9.49
CA PHE A 243 -22.75 -13.74 -8.54
C PHE A 243 -23.87 -13.01 -9.30
N ILE A 244 -23.47 -12.12 -10.23
CA ILE A 244 -24.37 -11.50 -11.20
C ILE A 244 -23.56 -11.05 -12.43
N GLU A 245 -24.16 -11.18 -13.60
CA GLU A 245 -23.65 -10.63 -14.85
C GLU A 245 -24.68 -9.66 -15.44
N LEU A 246 -24.28 -8.40 -15.56
CA LEU A 246 -25.12 -7.31 -16.06
C LEU A 246 -24.54 -6.74 -17.35
N TRP A 247 -25.41 -6.48 -18.32
CA TRP A 247 -25.09 -5.68 -19.50
C TRP A 247 -25.92 -4.41 -19.50
N PHE A 248 -25.29 -3.31 -19.88
CA PHE A 248 -25.92 -2.00 -19.86
C PHE A 248 -25.40 -1.07 -20.94
N GLY A 249 -26.18 -0.06 -21.27
CA GLY A 249 -25.83 0.96 -22.25
C GLY A 249 -26.87 2.07 -22.34
N HIS A 250 -26.55 3.11 -23.12
CA HIS A 250 -27.39 4.29 -23.31
C HIS A 250 -28.26 4.14 -24.57
N LEU A 251 -29.52 4.58 -24.49
CA LEU A 251 -30.53 4.33 -25.53
C LEU A 251 -30.93 5.56 -26.35
N ASN A 252 -30.61 6.78 -25.90
CA ASN A 252 -31.09 7.97 -26.61
C ASN A 252 -30.32 8.24 -27.91
N GLN A 253 -29.11 7.70 -28.06
CA GLN A 253 -28.40 7.81 -29.33
C GLN A 253 -29.16 7.01 -30.41
N PRO A 254 -29.51 7.61 -31.57
CA PRO A 254 -30.43 6.98 -32.51
C PRO A 254 -29.95 5.66 -33.13
N ASP A 255 -28.69 5.55 -33.53
CA ASP A 255 -28.14 4.34 -34.17
C ASP A 255 -28.08 3.15 -33.18
N VAL A 256 -27.55 3.39 -31.98
CA VAL A 256 -27.45 2.44 -30.87
C VAL A 256 -28.83 2.05 -30.37
N GLY A 257 -29.72 3.03 -30.16
CA GLY A 257 -31.07 2.81 -29.70
C GLY A 257 -31.92 2.00 -30.68
N ARG A 258 -31.85 2.32 -31.98
CA ARG A 258 -32.53 1.54 -33.04
C ARG A 258 -31.91 0.15 -33.23
N ALA A 259 -30.59 0.01 -33.10
CA ALA A 259 -29.93 -1.30 -33.13
C ALA A 259 -30.38 -2.21 -31.97
N LEU A 260 -30.52 -1.66 -30.76
CA LEU A 260 -30.90 -2.41 -29.56
C LEU A 260 -32.40 -2.69 -29.45
N LEU A 261 -33.26 -1.72 -29.76
CA LEU A 261 -34.71 -1.81 -29.54
C LEU A 261 -35.52 -2.03 -30.82
N GLY A 262 -34.90 -1.91 -31.99
CA GLY A 262 -35.59 -1.78 -33.26
C GLY A 262 -36.22 -0.39 -33.44
N ASP A 263 -36.65 -0.07 -34.67
CA ASP A 263 -37.18 1.26 -34.99
C ASP A 263 -38.45 1.59 -34.20
N ALA A 264 -39.39 0.64 -34.14
CA ALA A 264 -40.65 0.84 -33.42
C ALA A 264 -40.45 0.99 -31.91
N GLY A 265 -39.59 0.15 -31.32
CA GLY A 265 -39.27 0.19 -29.90
C GLY A 265 -38.58 1.50 -29.51
N TRP A 266 -37.61 1.94 -30.30
CA TRP A 266 -36.90 3.19 -30.07
C TRP A 266 -37.80 4.42 -30.24
N ASN A 267 -38.61 4.48 -31.31
CA ASN A 267 -39.55 5.58 -31.52
C ASN A 267 -40.57 5.70 -30.37
N ASN A 268 -41.08 4.57 -29.86
CA ASN A 268 -41.99 4.57 -28.71
C ASN A 268 -41.29 5.05 -27.43
N LEU A 269 -40.05 4.62 -27.17
CA LEU A 269 -39.27 5.10 -26.04
C LEU A 269 -39.05 6.61 -26.11
N MET A 270 -38.60 7.12 -27.25
CA MET A 270 -38.34 8.55 -27.44
C MET A 270 -39.61 9.40 -27.35
N ALA A 271 -40.78 8.86 -27.74
CA ALA A 271 -42.07 9.54 -27.58
C ALA A 271 -42.50 9.68 -26.10
N GLN A 272 -42.02 8.81 -25.21
CA GLN A 272 -42.33 8.85 -23.78
C GLN A 272 -41.35 9.74 -22.99
N LEU A 273 -40.14 9.94 -23.49
CA LEU A 273 -39.11 10.75 -22.84
C LEU A 273 -39.36 12.25 -23.04
N LYS A 274 -39.22 13.02 -21.97
CA LYS A 274 -39.23 14.49 -22.06
C LYS A 274 -37.87 15.02 -22.54
N PRO A 275 -37.81 16.27 -23.06
CA PRO A 275 -36.53 16.89 -23.41
C PRO A 275 -35.54 16.86 -22.23
N GLY A 276 -34.34 16.34 -22.47
CA GLY A 276 -33.28 16.21 -21.46
C GLY A 276 -33.30 14.91 -20.64
N GLU A 277 -34.36 14.11 -20.71
CA GLU A 277 -34.40 12.80 -20.03
C GLU A 277 -33.54 11.77 -20.77
N GLN A 278 -32.77 10.97 -20.03
CA GLN A 278 -31.87 9.97 -20.60
C GLN A 278 -32.28 8.56 -20.19
N ALA A 279 -32.40 7.66 -21.15
CA ALA A 279 -32.73 6.26 -20.95
C ALA A 279 -31.47 5.39 -21.02
N ILE A 280 -31.32 4.51 -20.04
CA ILE A 280 -30.31 3.45 -20.03
C ILE A 280 -31.01 2.10 -19.94
N PHE A 281 -30.48 1.09 -20.62
CA PHE A 281 -30.95 -0.28 -20.45
C PHE A 281 -30.02 -1.06 -19.52
N VAL A 282 -30.59 -2.03 -18.81
CA VAL A 282 -29.86 -3.00 -18.00
C VAL A 282 -30.50 -4.36 -18.20
N ILE A 283 -29.70 -5.37 -18.51
CA ILE A 283 -30.12 -6.78 -18.58
C ILE A 283 -29.22 -7.65 -17.72
N ARG A 284 -29.76 -8.74 -17.20
CA ARG A 284 -29.02 -9.79 -16.51
C ARG A 284 -28.98 -11.05 -17.38
N SER A 285 -27.77 -11.46 -17.76
CA SER A 285 -27.55 -12.67 -18.58
C SER A 285 -27.19 -13.90 -17.73
N ALA A 286 -26.57 -13.72 -16.57
CA ALA A 286 -26.15 -14.82 -15.70
C ALA A 286 -26.13 -14.44 -14.20
N GLY A 287 -26.08 -15.46 -13.34
CA GLY A 287 -26.06 -15.34 -11.88
C GLY A 287 -27.43 -15.50 -11.22
N LYS A 288 -27.44 -15.81 -9.92
CA LYS A 288 -28.67 -16.11 -9.14
C LYS A 288 -29.31 -14.86 -8.51
N GLU A 289 -28.56 -13.77 -8.43
CA GLU A 289 -29.00 -12.53 -7.79
C GLU A 289 -29.77 -11.62 -8.74
N SER A 290 -30.68 -10.82 -8.19
CA SER A 290 -31.45 -9.82 -8.92
C SER A 290 -30.90 -8.41 -8.69
N PHE A 291 -30.77 -7.64 -9.76
CA PHE A 291 -30.43 -6.22 -9.68
C PHE A 291 -31.63 -5.34 -9.30
N LYS A 292 -32.86 -5.86 -9.35
CA LYS A 292 -34.06 -5.17 -8.87
C LYS A 292 -34.25 -5.29 -7.34
N GLY A 293 -33.55 -6.23 -6.71
CA GLY A 293 -33.61 -6.47 -5.26
C GLY A 293 -34.79 -7.37 -4.84
N SER A 294 -34.84 -7.74 -3.57
CA SER A 294 -35.79 -8.73 -3.02
C SER A 294 -37.10 -8.14 -2.49
N GLY A 295 -37.27 -6.80 -2.52
CA GLY A 295 -38.34 -6.09 -1.83
C GLY A 295 -39.11 -5.08 -2.70
N PHE A 296 -39.23 -5.32 -4.01
CA PHE A 296 -39.92 -4.37 -4.89
C PHE A 296 -41.42 -4.28 -4.54
N VAL A 297 -41.83 -3.13 -4.00
CA VAL A 297 -43.22 -2.73 -3.74
C VAL A 297 -43.50 -1.50 -4.61
N ARG A 298 -44.75 -1.31 -5.09
CA ARG A 298 -45.16 -0.07 -5.79
C ARG A 298 -44.84 1.15 -4.91
N GLY A 299 -44.19 2.17 -5.47
CA GLY A 299 -43.63 3.32 -4.75
C GLY A 299 -42.20 3.14 -4.20
N GLY A 300 -41.57 1.97 -4.42
CA GLY A 300 -40.21 1.66 -3.96
C GLY A 300 -39.10 2.25 -4.82
N LEU A 301 -37.89 2.31 -4.26
CA LEU A 301 -36.65 2.68 -4.95
C LEU A 301 -35.91 1.42 -5.42
N TYR A 302 -35.23 1.51 -6.55
CA TYR A 302 -34.19 0.56 -6.92
C TYR A 302 -32.95 0.86 -6.07
N ASP A 303 -32.68 -0.01 -5.10
CA ASP A 303 -31.61 0.13 -4.11
C ASP A 303 -30.29 -0.48 -4.57
N ARG A 304 -30.32 -1.42 -5.52
CA ARG A 304 -29.11 -2.11 -6.01
C ARG A 304 -28.49 -1.50 -7.27
N VAL A 305 -29.13 -0.51 -7.89
CA VAL A 305 -28.65 0.11 -9.14
C VAL A 305 -28.57 1.62 -8.99
N GLN A 306 -27.43 2.18 -9.41
CA GLN A 306 -27.16 3.60 -9.40
C GLN A 306 -26.32 4.00 -10.61
N VAL A 307 -26.51 5.22 -11.10
CA VAL A 307 -25.63 5.85 -12.10
C VAL A 307 -24.89 7.00 -11.44
N ARG A 308 -23.58 7.08 -11.60
CA ARG A 308 -22.76 8.16 -11.04
C ARG A 308 -22.05 8.92 -12.15
N GLN A 309 -22.13 10.25 -12.15
CA GLN A 309 -21.41 11.10 -13.08
C GLN A 309 -20.69 12.22 -12.31
N GLY A 310 -19.36 12.13 -12.24
CA GLY A 310 -18.58 13.00 -11.37
C GLY A 310 -18.99 12.80 -9.90
N GLN A 311 -19.50 13.87 -9.29
CA GLN A 311 -19.97 13.89 -7.90
C GLN A 311 -21.47 13.63 -7.76
N ASP A 312 -22.19 13.58 -8.88
CA ASP A 312 -23.64 13.41 -8.88
C ASP A 312 -24.00 11.93 -8.95
N ALA A 313 -24.98 11.52 -8.15
CA ALA A 313 -25.51 10.17 -8.11
C ALA A 313 -26.99 10.18 -8.46
N PHE A 314 -27.37 9.35 -9.44
CA PHE A 314 -28.72 9.21 -9.96
C PHE A 314 -29.27 7.84 -9.59
N THR A 315 -30.47 7.84 -9.02
CA THR A 315 -31.12 6.64 -8.52
C THR A 315 -32.57 6.59 -8.96
N PHE A 316 -33.10 5.37 -9.10
CA PHE A 316 -34.33 5.15 -9.84
C PHE A 316 -35.49 4.80 -8.90
N ARG A 317 -36.65 5.38 -9.16
CA ARG A 317 -37.93 4.98 -8.56
C ARG A 317 -38.75 4.14 -9.54
N ASP A 318 -39.88 3.64 -9.07
CA ASP A 318 -40.86 2.96 -9.91
C ASP A 318 -41.34 3.79 -11.12
N LEU A 319 -41.47 5.12 -10.97
CA LEU A 319 -41.80 6.06 -12.06
C LEU A 319 -40.67 6.27 -13.08
N ASP A 320 -39.46 5.87 -12.74
CA ASP A 320 -38.27 5.99 -13.60
C ASP A 320 -37.96 4.67 -14.32
N TYR A 321 -38.87 3.70 -14.23
CA TYR A 321 -38.69 2.36 -14.75
C TYR A 321 -39.64 2.07 -15.91
N LEU A 322 -39.09 1.49 -16.98
CA LEU A 322 -39.85 0.89 -18.09
C LEU A 322 -39.41 -0.56 -18.30
N ASN A 323 -40.35 -1.41 -18.74
CA ASN A 323 -40.05 -2.79 -19.09
C ASN A 323 -39.30 -2.87 -20.43
N LEU A 324 -38.20 -3.62 -20.45
CA LEU A 324 -37.51 -3.99 -21.68
C LEU A 324 -37.96 -5.39 -22.10
N TYR A 325 -38.82 -5.47 -23.12
CA TYR A 325 -39.43 -6.73 -23.55
C TYR A 325 -38.52 -7.62 -24.39
N GLY A 326 -37.52 -7.04 -25.07
CA GLY A 326 -36.65 -7.76 -26.00
C GLY A 326 -35.51 -6.87 -26.49
N LEU A 327 -34.48 -7.50 -27.05
CA LEU A 327 -33.41 -6.82 -27.78
C LEU A 327 -33.43 -7.27 -29.24
N ALA A 328 -33.39 -6.31 -30.16
CA ALA A 328 -33.40 -6.54 -31.60
C ALA A 328 -31.99 -6.82 -32.17
N ALA A 329 -30.94 -6.43 -31.46
CA ALA A 329 -29.56 -6.56 -31.92
C ALA A 329 -29.19 -8.04 -32.15
N PRO A 330 -28.72 -8.42 -33.36
CA PRO A 330 -28.27 -9.78 -33.63
C PRO A 330 -27.16 -10.22 -32.68
N GLY A 331 -27.28 -11.42 -32.12
CA GLY A 331 -26.29 -11.98 -31.19
C GLY A 331 -26.41 -11.47 -29.74
N ALA A 332 -27.48 -10.74 -29.39
CA ALA A 332 -27.75 -10.36 -28.01
C ALA A 332 -27.90 -11.60 -27.11
N PRO A 333 -27.33 -11.60 -25.89
CA PRO A 333 -27.41 -12.73 -24.98
C PRO A 333 -28.85 -12.95 -24.51
N ALA A 334 -29.19 -14.21 -24.18
CA ALA A 334 -30.41 -14.49 -23.44
C ALA A 334 -30.35 -13.82 -22.06
N PHE A 335 -31.46 -13.25 -21.62
CA PHE A 335 -31.60 -12.61 -20.32
C PHE A 335 -32.93 -13.01 -19.69
N ASN A 336 -32.95 -13.06 -18.36
CA ASN A 336 -34.13 -13.41 -17.57
C ASN A 336 -34.62 -12.23 -16.71
N GLU A 337 -33.87 -11.14 -16.67
CA GLU A 337 -34.26 -9.91 -15.99
C GLU A 337 -33.76 -8.71 -16.79
N SER A 338 -34.65 -7.74 -17.00
CA SER A 338 -34.39 -6.58 -17.84
C SER A 338 -35.09 -5.32 -17.31
N ALA A 339 -34.55 -4.15 -17.64
CA ALA A 339 -35.09 -2.86 -17.27
C ALA A 339 -34.59 -1.76 -18.23
N ILE A 340 -35.42 -0.75 -18.44
CA ILE A 340 -34.99 0.56 -18.90
C ILE A 340 -35.15 1.53 -17.73
N PHE A 341 -34.09 2.22 -17.36
CA PHE A 341 -34.10 3.24 -16.33
C PHE A 341 -33.98 4.64 -16.96
N ILE A 342 -34.81 5.56 -16.49
CA ILE A 342 -34.87 6.94 -16.96
C ILE A 342 -34.19 7.84 -15.93
N ILE A 343 -33.19 8.60 -16.39
CA ILE A 343 -32.53 9.66 -15.62
C ILE A 343 -33.23 10.97 -15.96
N ARG A 344 -33.98 11.50 -15.00
CA ARG A 344 -34.72 12.77 -15.13
C ARG A 344 -33.98 13.93 -14.47
N SER A 345 -32.77 14.24 -14.95
CA SER A 345 -31.96 15.35 -14.41
C SER A 345 -31.08 15.99 -15.49
N ASP A 346 -31.11 17.32 -15.51
CA ASP A 346 -30.26 18.21 -16.31
C ASP A 346 -28.78 18.18 -15.93
N ALA A 347 -28.47 17.69 -14.73
CA ALA A 347 -27.10 17.44 -14.31
C ALA A 347 -26.47 16.27 -15.06
N PHE A 348 -27.25 15.29 -15.51
CA PHE A 348 -26.72 14.14 -16.25
C PHE A 348 -26.60 14.47 -17.74
N SER A 349 -25.47 14.11 -18.36
CA SER A 349 -25.29 14.24 -19.82
C SER A 349 -24.52 13.05 -20.38
N ALA A 350 -25.08 12.43 -21.43
CA ALA A 350 -24.46 11.29 -22.13
C ALA A 350 -23.16 11.65 -22.87
N ALA A 351 -22.86 12.96 -23.04
CA ALA A 351 -21.63 13.42 -23.69
C ALA A 351 -20.39 13.16 -22.82
N TYR A 352 -20.57 13.10 -21.50
CA TYR A 352 -19.51 12.92 -20.51
C TYR A 352 -19.48 11.47 -20.00
N PRO A 353 -18.32 10.97 -19.54
CA PRO A 353 -18.23 9.63 -18.97
C PRO A 353 -19.05 9.55 -17.69
N TRP A 354 -19.70 8.40 -17.47
CA TRP A 354 -20.47 8.08 -16.28
C TRP A 354 -20.20 6.63 -15.86
N LYS A 355 -20.55 6.28 -14.63
CA LYS A 355 -20.32 4.96 -14.05
C LYS A 355 -21.66 4.31 -13.73
N PHE A 356 -21.86 3.10 -14.21
CA PHE A 356 -22.92 2.23 -13.72
C PHE A 356 -22.45 1.55 -12.45
N ILE A 357 -23.26 1.57 -11.39
CA ILE A 357 -22.93 1.02 -10.08
C ILE A 357 -23.98 -0.02 -9.71
N PHE A 358 -23.52 -1.23 -9.40
CA PHE A 358 -24.31 -2.27 -8.76
C PHE A 358 -23.92 -2.39 -7.29
N LEU A 359 -24.90 -2.32 -6.39
CA LEU A 359 -24.72 -2.53 -4.95
C LEU A 359 -25.02 -4.00 -4.61
N GLY A 360 -23.94 -4.74 -4.32
CA GLY A 360 -23.99 -6.14 -3.91
C GLY A 360 -23.91 -6.29 -2.40
N ASN A 361 -24.62 -7.26 -1.84
CA ASN A 361 -24.48 -7.64 -0.43
C ASN A 361 -23.20 -8.47 -0.26
N ARG A 362 -22.17 -7.86 0.33
CA ARG A 362 -20.94 -8.52 0.72
C ARG A 362 -21.05 -9.07 2.13
N VAL A 363 -20.77 -10.36 2.28
CA VAL A 363 -20.64 -11.03 3.57
C VAL A 363 -19.16 -11.05 3.96
N ASP A 364 -18.82 -10.48 5.10
CA ASP A 364 -17.49 -10.64 5.66
C ASP A 364 -17.31 -12.08 6.17
N ARG A 365 -16.31 -12.80 5.66
CA ARG A 365 -16.06 -14.21 6.00
C ARG A 365 -15.59 -14.39 7.45
N GLU A 366 -14.95 -13.39 8.05
CA GLU A 366 -14.43 -13.48 9.42
C GLU A 366 -15.51 -13.17 10.46
N THR A 367 -16.48 -12.31 10.12
CA THR A 367 -17.49 -11.82 11.08
C THR A 367 -18.92 -12.24 10.76
N GLY A 368 -19.20 -12.72 9.55
CA GLY A 368 -20.55 -13.01 9.07
C GLY A 368 -21.42 -11.76 8.82
N ALA A 369 -20.86 -10.56 9.03
CA ALA A 369 -21.58 -9.30 8.86
C ALA A 369 -21.89 -9.02 7.38
N ARG A 370 -23.09 -8.53 7.10
CA ARG A 370 -23.50 -8.10 5.75
C ARG A 370 -23.23 -6.61 5.59
N SER A 371 -22.62 -6.24 4.48
CA SER A 371 -22.33 -4.85 4.10
C SER A 371 -22.59 -4.67 2.60
N PHE A 372 -22.92 -3.46 2.16
CA PHE A 372 -23.03 -3.18 0.73
C PHE A 372 -21.64 -2.92 0.14
N ALA A 373 -21.34 -3.55 -1.00
CA ALA A 373 -20.16 -3.29 -1.80
C ALA A 373 -20.57 -2.71 -3.15
N ASN A 374 -19.87 -1.65 -3.57
CA ASN A 374 -20.06 -1.01 -4.86
C ASN A 374 -19.25 -1.74 -5.93
N PHE A 375 -19.91 -2.13 -7.01
CA PHE A 375 -19.26 -2.65 -8.21
C PHE A 375 -19.57 -1.69 -9.35
N ASP A 376 -18.57 -0.94 -9.79
CA ASP A 376 -18.74 0.07 -10.84
C ASP A 376 -18.07 -0.29 -12.17
N SER A 377 -18.68 0.14 -13.27
CA SER A 377 -18.10 0.10 -14.61
C SER A 377 -18.29 1.45 -15.29
N GLU A 378 -17.20 2.02 -15.80
CA GLU A 378 -17.23 3.27 -16.57
C GLU A 378 -17.84 3.03 -17.97
N TYR A 379 -18.70 3.96 -18.38
CA TYR A 379 -19.33 4.04 -19.69
C TYR A 379 -19.09 5.43 -20.27
N TRP A 380 -18.74 5.48 -21.55
CA TRP A 380 -18.66 6.72 -22.28
C TRP A 380 -19.05 6.47 -23.73
N LEU A 381 -20.09 7.17 -24.18
CA LEU A 381 -20.58 7.04 -25.55
C LEU A 381 -19.41 7.21 -26.56
N PRO A 382 -19.32 6.35 -27.59
CA PRO A 382 -18.29 6.47 -28.61
C PRO A 382 -18.28 7.85 -29.27
N ALA A 383 -17.07 8.39 -29.50
CA ALA A 383 -16.90 9.76 -29.99
C ALA A 383 -17.56 10.01 -31.35
N HIS A 384 -17.68 8.98 -32.20
CA HIS A 384 -18.26 9.11 -33.54
C HIS A 384 -19.77 9.34 -33.53
N TYR A 385 -20.46 9.04 -32.41
CA TYR A 385 -21.88 9.33 -32.21
C TYR A 385 -22.15 10.71 -31.60
N LEU A 386 -21.12 11.49 -31.30
CA LEU A 386 -21.23 12.84 -30.72
C LEU A 386 -20.81 13.89 -31.76
N GLU A 387 -21.63 14.94 -31.92
CA GLU A 387 -21.22 16.11 -32.70
C GLU A 387 -20.06 16.82 -32.01
N GLY A 388 -18.95 17.01 -32.72
CA GLY A 388 -17.72 17.59 -32.15
C GLY A 388 -16.87 16.61 -31.33
N GLY A 389 -17.28 15.34 -31.22
CA GLY A 389 -16.54 14.30 -30.52
C GLY A 389 -16.72 14.34 -28.99
N ARG A 390 -15.81 13.67 -28.28
CA ARG A 390 -15.84 13.59 -26.82
C ARG A 390 -15.35 14.91 -26.20
N PRO A 391 -16.09 15.50 -25.23
CA PRO A 391 -15.61 16.64 -24.47
C PRO A 391 -14.30 16.32 -23.75
N GLU A 392 -13.43 17.30 -23.61
CA GLU A 392 -12.21 17.17 -22.81
C GLU A 392 -12.58 17.13 -21.31
N VAL A 393 -12.35 15.99 -20.67
CA VAL A 393 -12.60 15.81 -19.23
C VAL A 393 -11.27 15.70 -18.52
N LYS A 394 -10.91 16.74 -17.76
CA LYS A 394 -9.75 16.72 -16.86
C LYS A 394 -10.05 15.81 -15.68
N LYS A 395 -9.73 14.51 -15.80
CA LYS A 395 -9.80 13.58 -14.66
C LYS A 395 -8.76 14.02 -13.61
N PRO A 396 -9.12 14.14 -12.32
CA PRO A 396 -8.14 14.44 -11.28
C PRO A 396 -7.05 13.37 -11.29
N ALA A 397 -5.77 13.79 -11.30
CA ALA A 397 -4.64 12.87 -11.31
C ALA A 397 -4.75 11.87 -10.13
N PRO A 398 -4.49 10.57 -10.35
CA PRO A 398 -4.51 9.58 -9.28
C PRO A 398 -3.64 10.00 -8.09
N PRO A 399 -4.03 9.68 -6.85
CA PRO A 399 -3.28 10.10 -5.66
C PRO A 399 -1.80 9.72 -5.69
N TRP A 400 -1.48 8.51 -6.18
CA TRP A 400 -0.10 8.05 -6.31
C TRP A 400 0.70 8.95 -7.24
N LEU A 401 0.16 9.34 -8.40
CA LEU A 401 0.88 10.17 -9.38
C LEU A 401 1.22 11.55 -8.80
N ARG A 402 0.31 12.12 -7.98
CA ARG A 402 0.57 13.39 -7.30
C ARG A 402 1.75 13.29 -6.34
N VAL A 403 1.87 12.21 -5.58
CA VAL A 403 3.02 11.99 -4.66
C VAL A 403 4.34 11.94 -5.42
N TRP A 404 4.36 11.29 -6.59
CA TRP A 404 5.56 11.23 -7.43
C TRP A 404 5.96 12.60 -7.98
N GLN A 405 4.97 13.41 -8.39
CA GLN A 405 5.22 14.76 -8.89
C GLN A 405 5.73 15.69 -7.79
N THR A 406 5.10 15.68 -6.61
CA THR A 406 5.47 16.59 -5.51
C THR A 406 6.80 16.25 -4.86
N ARG A 407 7.19 14.98 -4.76
CA ARG A 407 8.46 14.54 -4.12
C ARG A 407 9.59 14.27 -5.12
N THR A 408 9.54 14.83 -6.33
CA THR A 408 10.50 14.54 -7.42
C THR A 408 11.97 14.71 -7.01
N VAL A 409 12.32 15.78 -6.31
CA VAL A 409 13.72 16.07 -5.91
C VAL A 409 14.27 14.99 -4.99
N GLU A 410 13.50 14.60 -3.97
CA GLU A 410 13.88 13.56 -3.02
C GLU A 410 13.97 12.19 -3.71
N ILE A 411 13.06 11.89 -4.64
CA ILE A 411 13.07 10.65 -5.44
C ILE A 411 14.35 10.55 -6.27
N VAL A 412 14.74 11.64 -6.96
CA VAL A 412 15.97 11.67 -7.75
C VAL A 412 17.20 11.54 -6.86
N ALA A 413 17.25 12.25 -5.73
CA ALA A 413 18.36 12.14 -4.77
C ALA A 413 18.49 10.72 -4.20
N PHE A 414 17.36 10.08 -3.88
CA PHE A 414 17.30 8.72 -3.40
C PHE A 414 17.76 7.71 -4.47
N GLY A 415 17.28 7.82 -5.71
CA GLY A 415 17.72 7.00 -6.82
C GLY A 415 19.23 7.13 -7.10
N ALA A 416 19.76 8.35 -7.03
CA ALA A 416 21.19 8.62 -7.17
C ALA A 416 22.01 7.95 -6.05
N LEU A 417 21.53 7.98 -4.80
CA LEU A 417 22.16 7.29 -3.67
C LEU A 417 22.23 5.77 -3.90
N LEU A 418 21.13 5.15 -4.34
CA LEU A 418 21.09 3.71 -4.61
C LEU A 418 22.07 3.32 -5.72
N LEU A 419 22.10 4.10 -6.80
CA LEU A 419 23.04 3.89 -7.90
C LEU A 419 24.49 4.06 -7.45
N ALA A 420 24.80 5.11 -6.69
CA ALA A 420 26.13 5.37 -6.16
C ALA A 420 26.63 4.20 -5.29
N VAL A 421 25.81 3.72 -4.34
CA VAL A 421 26.17 2.56 -3.50
C VAL A 421 26.33 1.29 -4.33
N GLY A 422 25.46 1.06 -5.33
CA GLY A 422 25.58 -0.06 -6.25
C GLY A 422 26.90 -0.05 -7.05
N VAL A 423 27.29 1.12 -7.58
CA VAL A 423 28.54 1.29 -8.35
C VAL A 423 29.77 1.11 -7.45
N VAL A 424 29.77 1.71 -6.26
CA VAL A 424 30.87 1.55 -5.28
C VAL A 424 31.03 0.08 -4.90
N TYR A 425 29.93 -0.63 -4.66
CA TYR A 425 29.97 -2.05 -4.34
C TYR A 425 30.39 -2.93 -5.53
N ALA A 426 30.02 -2.58 -6.76
CA ALA A 426 30.52 -3.25 -7.96
C ALA A 426 32.05 -3.14 -8.06
N GLN A 427 32.63 -2.03 -7.58
CA GLN A 427 34.08 -1.81 -7.51
C GLN A 427 34.76 -2.42 -6.26
N ARG A 428 34.07 -3.28 -5.49
CA ARG A 428 34.58 -3.88 -4.24
C ARG A 428 35.97 -4.50 -4.37
N ASP A 429 36.27 -5.20 -5.46
CA ASP A 429 37.57 -5.88 -5.64
C ASP A 429 38.73 -4.89 -5.72
N ARG A 430 38.50 -3.70 -6.32
CA ARG A 430 39.49 -2.62 -6.39
C ARG A 430 39.67 -1.98 -5.02
N LEU A 431 38.58 -1.72 -4.31
CA LEU A 431 38.59 -1.11 -2.98
C LEU A 431 39.26 -2.02 -1.93
N THR A 432 38.97 -3.31 -1.96
CA THR A 432 39.56 -4.27 -1.00
C THR A 432 41.05 -4.49 -1.22
N ARG A 433 41.54 -4.38 -2.47
CA ARG A 433 42.97 -4.46 -2.80
C ARG A 433 43.77 -3.24 -2.33
N ALA A 434 43.13 -2.07 -2.33
CA ALA A 434 43.74 -0.85 -1.80
C ALA A 434 43.76 -0.81 -0.26
N ALA A 435 42.98 -1.70 0.40
CA ALA A 435 42.91 -1.81 1.84
C ALA A 435 43.85 -2.91 2.36
N THR A 436 44.38 -2.70 3.57
CA THR A 436 45.15 -3.69 4.33
C THR A 436 44.43 -4.02 5.63
N ARG A 437 44.90 -5.04 6.35
CA ARG A 437 44.37 -5.43 7.66
C ARG A 437 44.39 -4.28 8.65
N THR A 438 45.41 -3.41 8.59
CA THR A 438 45.60 -2.26 9.48
C THR A 438 44.92 -1.00 8.96
N ASN A 439 45.00 -0.73 7.65
CA ASN A 439 44.35 0.43 7.02
C ASN A 439 43.19 -0.01 6.12
N LYS A 440 41.97 0.08 6.67
CA LYS A 440 40.72 -0.26 5.97
C LYS A 440 39.99 0.95 5.40
N TRP A 441 40.60 2.14 5.39
CA TRP A 441 39.94 3.39 5.01
C TRP A 441 39.24 3.33 3.64
N PRO A 442 39.82 2.77 2.56
CA PRO A 442 39.16 2.75 1.25
C PRO A 442 37.81 2.02 1.22
N VAL A 443 37.61 1.02 2.09
CA VAL A 443 36.32 0.32 2.20
C VAL A 443 35.45 0.98 3.27
N ASN A 444 36.05 1.33 4.41
CA ASN A 444 35.32 1.87 5.55
C ASN A 444 34.77 3.27 5.29
N ALA A 445 35.46 4.14 4.56
CA ALA A 445 35.00 5.49 4.26
C ALA A 445 33.65 5.44 3.53
N PHE A 446 33.59 4.76 2.38
CA PHE A 446 32.33 4.63 1.64
C PHE A 446 31.26 3.89 2.42
N LYS A 447 31.62 2.82 3.14
CA LYS A 447 30.67 2.03 3.92
C LYS A 447 30.07 2.83 5.08
N TYR A 448 30.88 3.58 5.83
CA TYR A 448 30.40 4.38 6.96
C TYR A 448 29.63 5.60 6.48
N THR A 449 30.03 6.23 5.37
CA THR A 449 29.23 7.28 4.73
C THR A 449 27.87 6.75 4.30
N ALA A 450 27.82 5.60 3.63
CA ALA A 450 26.56 4.97 3.24
C ALA A 450 25.67 4.66 4.46
N TRP A 451 26.25 4.20 5.56
CA TRP A 451 25.49 3.97 6.81
C TRP A 451 24.93 5.25 7.41
N VAL A 452 25.72 6.32 7.51
CA VAL A 452 25.25 7.59 8.08
C VAL A 452 24.11 8.16 7.24
N ILE A 453 24.25 8.14 5.90
CA ILE A 453 23.18 8.56 4.98
C ILE A 453 21.97 7.63 5.10
N SER A 454 22.17 6.32 5.18
CA SER A 454 21.10 5.33 5.35
C SER A 454 20.32 5.55 6.65
N ILE A 455 20.99 5.84 7.76
CA ILE A 455 20.34 6.09 9.05
C ILE A 455 19.60 7.44 9.03
N GLY A 456 20.28 8.51 8.64
CA GLY A 456 19.75 9.88 8.69
C GLY A 456 18.75 10.19 7.58
N PHE A 457 19.20 10.13 6.32
CA PHE A 457 18.39 10.50 5.16
C PHE A 457 17.33 9.45 4.85
N VAL A 458 17.73 8.18 4.72
CA VAL A 458 16.78 7.11 4.33
C VAL A 458 15.86 6.71 5.49
N GLY A 459 16.43 6.49 6.68
CA GLY A 459 15.72 6.06 7.87
C GLY A 459 14.88 7.17 8.51
N PHE A 460 15.52 8.23 9.03
CA PHE A 460 14.80 9.26 9.79
C PHE A 460 14.07 10.30 8.93
N HIS A 461 14.63 10.71 7.79
CA HIS A 461 14.02 11.76 6.97
C HIS A 461 12.99 11.23 5.97
N LEU A 462 13.33 10.23 5.16
CA LEU A 462 12.42 9.64 4.17
C LEU A 462 11.50 8.56 4.76
N MET A 463 11.83 8.00 5.93
CA MET A 463 11.10 6.87 6.55
C MET A 463 10.96 5.65 5.60
N ALA A 464 11.87 5.53 4.64
CA ALA A 464 11.84 4.52 3.59
C ALA A 464 12.50 3.24 4.10
N GLN A 465 11.73 2.36 4.74
CA GLN A 465 12.22 1.13 5.32
C GLN A 465 11.44 -0.07 4.79
N PRO A 466 12.06 -0.90 3.93
CA PRO A 466 11.45 -2.16 3.51
C PRO A 466 11.20 -3.07 4.70
N SER A 467 10.04 -3.74 4.70
CA SER A 467 9.53 -4.56 5.79
C SER A 467 9.00 -5.90 5.27
N ILE A 468 8.85 -6.89 6.16
CA ILE A 468 8.25 -8.17 5.82
C ILE A 468 6.79 -8.05 5.37
N THR A 469 6.05 -7.05 5.84
CA THR A 469 4.64 -6.85 5.47
C THR A 469 4.46 -6.74 3.95
N GLN A 470 5.36 -6.03 3.26
CA GLN A 470 5.34 -5.87 1.80
C GLN A 470 5.54 -7.21 1.07
N VAL A 471 6.39 -8.08 1.62
CA VAL A 471 6.58 -9.43 1.08
C VAL A 471 5.29 -10.23 1.23
N LEU A 472 4.64 -10.16 2.40
CA LEU A 472 3.35 -10.81 2.63
C LEU A 472 2.26 -10.26 1.68
N THR A 473 2.24 -8.94 1.46
CA THR A 473 1.34 -8.29 0.51
C THR A 473 1.56 -8.79 -0.92
N TRP A 474 2.81 -8.98 -1.38
CA TRP A 474 3.08 -9.58 -2.70
C TRP A 474 2.57 -11.01 -2.80
N PHE A 475 2.79 -11.84 -1.77
CA PHE A 475 2.25 -13.21 -1.76
C PHE A 475 0.73 -13.22 -1.81
N HIS A 476 0.06 -12.34 -1.08
CA HIS A 476 -1.39 -12.24 -1.09
C HIS A 476 -1.94 -11.67 -2.42
N ALA A 477 -1.27 -10.68 -3.00
CA ALA A 477 -1.63 -10.09 -4.30
C ALA A 477 -1.57 -11.11 -5.44
N LEU A 478 -0.63 -12.06 -5.39
CA LEU A 478 -0.55 -13.20 -6.32
C LEU A 478 -1.74 -14.17 -6.18
N LEU A 479 -2.38 -14.25 -5.01
CA LEU A 479 -3.43 -15.23 -4.71
C LEU A 479 -4.86 -14.69 -4.89
N PHE A 480 -5.12 -13.42 -4.54
CA PHE A 480 -6.49 -12.93 -4.36
C PHE A 480 -6.91 -11.82 -5.34
N GLN A 481 -6.08 -10.80 -5.60
CA GLN A 481 -6.19 -9.81 -6.69
C GLN A 481 -4.94 -8.90 -6.65
N TRP A 482 -4.37 -8.54 -7.81
CA TRP A 482 -3.22 -7.64 -7.88
C TRP A 482 -3.65 -6.19 -8.11
N GLN A 483 -3.31 -5.28 -7.19
CA GLN A 483 -3.57 -3.83 -7.31
C GLN A 483 -2.26 -3.03 -7.30
N TRP A 484 -1.87 -2.49 -8.46
CA TRP A 484 -0.61 -1.72 -8.63
C TRP A 484 -0.61 -0.40 -7.85
N GLU A 485 -1.78 0.18 -7.62
CA GLU A 485 -1.96 1.50 -7.03
C GLU A 485 -1.37 1.57 -5.62
N LEU A 486 -1.52 0.51 -4.83
CA LEU A 486 -0.99 0.42 -3.47
C LEU A 486 0.55 0.47 -3.44
N PHE A 487 1.21 -0.19 -4.38
CA PHE A 487 2.68 -0.23 -4.47
C PHE A 487 3.26 1.09 -4.99
N LEU A 488 2.57 1.75 -5.93
CA LEU A 488 2.99 3.02 -6.50
C LEU A 488 2.79 4.20 -5.53
N THR A 489 2.06 3.99 -4.45
CA THR A 489 1.73 5.05 -3.50
C THR A 489 2.94 5.46 -2.63
N ASP A 490 3.91 4.55 -2.38
CA ASP A 490 5.20 4.88 -1.74
C ASP A 490 6.36 4.77 -2.75
N PRO A 491 6.81 5.88 -3.36
CA PRO A 491 7.84 5.85 -4.39
C PRO A 491 9.20 5.36 -3.86
N PHE A 492 9.55 5.65 -2.61
CA PHE A 492 10.87 5.32 -2.07
C PHE A 492 10.98 3.84 -1.78
N ILE A 493 9.97 3.26 -1.15
CA ILE A 493 9.90 1.82 -0.91
C ILE A 493 9.88 1.06 -2.23
N PHE A 494 9.13 1.55 -3.23
CA PHE A 494 9.08 0.96 -4.56
C PHE A 494 10.47 0.93 -5.23
N LEU A 495 11.19 2.05 -5.26
CA LEU A 495 12.55 2.12 -5.79
C LEU A 495 13.52 1.22 -5.01
N PHE A 496 13.36 1.14 -3.68
CA PHE A 496 14.17 0.26 -2.86
C PHE A 496 13.96 -1.21 -3.21
N TRP A 497 12.72 -1.64 -3.46
CA TRP A 497 12.43 -3.01 -3.84
C TRP A 497 12.99 -3.38 -5.20
N ILE A 498 12.93 -2.49 -6.19
CA ILE A 498 13.60 -2.68 -7.48
C ILE A 498 15.11 -2.90 -7.24
N PHE A 499 15.73 -2.03 -6.45
CA PHE A 499 17.14 -2.16 -6.11
C PHE A 499 17.44 -3.46 -5.35
N ILE A 500 16.62 -3.86 -4.37
CA ILE A 500 16.80 -5.10 -3.60
C ILE A 500 16.71 -6.32 -4.52
N ILE A 501 15.69 -6.39 -5.38
CA ILE A 501 15.53 -7.51 -6.32
C ILE A 501 16.78 -7.63 -7.20
N VAL A 502 17.16 -6.55 -7.87
CA VAL A 502 18.33 -6.52 -8.75
C VAL A 502 19.61 -6.92 -8.01
N THR A 503 19.86 -6.36 -6.84
CA THR A 503 21.09 -6.60 -6.09
C THR A 503 21.16 -7.98 -5.43
N VAL A 504 20.03 -8.54 -5.02
CA VAL A 504 19.95 -9.90 -4.46
C VAL A 504 20.33 -10.94 -5.51
N PHE A 505 19.88 -10.79 -6.76
CA PHE A 505 20.29 -11.70 -7.84
C PHE A 505 21.71 -11.45 -8.33
N LEU A 506 22.21 -10.21 -8.29
CA LEU A 506 23.60 -9.93 -8.68
C LEU A 506 24.61 -10.41 -7.63
N TRP A 507 24.47 -9.96 -6.38
CA TRP A 507 25.48 -10.13 -5.33
C TRP A 507 24.95 -10.85 -4.08
N GLY A 508 23.64 -11.04 -3.96
CA GLY A 508 23.00 -11.54 -2.75
C GLY A 508 22.55 -10.41 -1.82
N ARG A 509 21.78 -10.76 -0.78
CA ARG A 509 21.18 -9.81 0.18
C ARG A 509 22.17 -8.94 0.95
N GLY A 510 23.46 -9.29 0.96
CA GLY A 510 24.46 -8.62 1.78
C GLY A 510 24.68 -7.14 1.42
N LEU A 511 24.43 -6.74 0.16
CA LEU A 511 24.51 -5.32 -0.23
C LEU A 511 23.42 -4.51 0.49
N PHE A 512 22.15 -4.90 0.36
CA PHE A 512 21.07 -4.23 1.07
C PHE A 512 21.20 -4.36 2.60
N CYS A 513 21.22 -5.58 3.14
CA CYS A 513 21.20 -5.81 4.58
C CYS A 513 22.46 -5.26 5.30
N GLY A 514 23.60 -5.22 4.61
CA GLY A 514 24.88 -4.78 5.17
C GLY A 514 25.18 -3.30 5.00
N TRP A 515 24.79 -2.69 3.87
CA TRP A 515 25.20 -1.32 3.51
C TRP A 515 24.05 -0.30 3.53
N LEU A 516 22.84 -0.70 3.16
CA LEU A 516 21.75 0.24 2.89
C LEU A 516 20.57 0.16 3.86
N CYS A 517 20.36 -0.98 4.52
CA CYS A 517 19.30 -1.14 5.51
C CYS A 517 19.55 -0.22 6.72
N PRO A 518 18.70 0.81 6.96
CA PRO A 518 18.89 1.78 8.04
C PRO A 518 19.07 1.14 9.42
N PHE A 519 18.20 0.19 9.79
CA PHE A 519 18.29 -0.51 11.08
C PHE A 519 19.55 -1.36 11.20
N GLY A 520 19.94 -2.01 10.11
CA GLY A 520 21.17 -2.79 10.06
C GLY A 520 22.40 -1.89 10.25
N SER A 521 22.48 -0.82 9.47
CA SER A 521 23.53 0.21 9.55
C SER A 521 23.64 0.77 10.96
N LEU A 522 22.52 1.11 11.59
CA LEU A 522 22.46 1.58 12.99
C LEU A 522 23.02 0.52 13.96
N SER A 523 22.60 -0.74 13.82
CA SER A 523 23.04 -1.83 14.69
C SER A 523 24.55 -2.09 14.61
N GLU A 524 25.16 -2.05 13.42
CA GLU A 524 26.62 -2.23 13.28
C GLU A 524 27.39 -0.99 13.70
N LEU A 525 26.86 0.20 13.45
CA LEU A 525 27.45 1.45 13.91
C LEU A 525 27.53 1.47 15.44
N LEU A 526 26.46 1.08 16.14
CA LEU A 526 26.44 0.94 17.60
C LEU A 526 27.50 -0.05 18.10
N TYR A 527 27.68 -1.19 17.42
CA TYR A 527 28.72 -2.16 17.76
C TYR A 527 30.14 -1.56 17.62
N LYS A 528 30.40 -0.81 16.54
CA LYS A 528 31.71 -0.17 16.30
C LYS A 528 31.99 0.96 17.29
N VAL A 529 31.00 1.82 17.55
CA VAL A 529 31.09 2.92 18.51
C VAL A 529 31.28 2.38 19.93
N GLY A 530 30.51 1.36 20.34
CA GLY A 530 30.70 0.70 21.64
C GLY A 530 32.12 0.15 21.83
N GLY A 531 32.69 -0.42 20.77
CA GLY A 531 34.09 -0.87 20.78
C GLY A 531 35.09 0.28 20.94
N ALA A 532 34.84 1.42 20.29
CA ALA A 532 35.70 2.61 20.36
C ALA A 532 35.61 3.32 21.72
N VAL A 533 34.45 3.31 22.37
CA VAL A 533 34.20 3.91 23.71
C VAL A 533 34.68 2.99 24.86
N GLY A 534 35.39 1.90 24.56
CA GLY A 534 36.04 1.05 25.56
C GLY A 534 35.22 -0.16 26.02
N LEU A 535 34.04 -0.40 25.47
CA LEU A 535 33.23 -1.60 25.79
C LEU A 535 33.71 -2.86 25.06
N LYS A 536 34.81 -2.79 24.31
CA LYS A 536 35.37 -3.90 23.53
C LYS A 536 35.60 -5.18 24.34
N ARG A 537 35.93 -5.06 25.64
CA ARG A 537 36.12 -6.20 26.56
C ARG A 537 34.83 -6.99 26.83
N PHE A 538 33.68 -6.35 26.71
CA PHE A 538 32.36 -6.96 26.92
C PHE A 538 31.73 -7.43 25.61
N GLN A 539 32.37 -7.16 24.45
CA GLN A 539 31.85 -7.61 23.17
C GLN A 539 32.13 -9.09 22.97
N PHE A 540 31.12 -9.85 22.55
CA PHE A 540 31.22 -11.29 22.41
C PHE A 540 30.57 -11.82 21.12
N LYS A 541 31.08 -12.97 20.68
CA LYS A 541 30.48 -13.79 19.63
C LYS A 541 29.79 -14.98 20.26
N LEU A 542 28.60 -15.34 19.77
CA LEU A 542 27.91 -16.53 20.29
C LEU A 542 28.71 -17.78 19.93
N PRO A 543 28.79 -18.79 20.83
CA PRO A 543 29.36 -20.08 20.48
C PRO A 543 28.67 -20.68 19.24
N LYS A 544 29.44 -21.32 18.34
CA LYS A 544 28.93 -21.81 17.04
C LYS A 544 27.69 -22.70 17.17
N ARG A 545 27.62 -23.53 18.22
CA ARG A 545 26.45 -24.39 18.51
C ARG A 545 25.16 -23.59 18.68
N TRP A 546 25.20 -22.52 19.47
CA TRP A 546 24.06 -21.64 19.69
C TRP A 546 23.77 -20.79 18.46
N HIS A 547 24.81 -20.24 17.81
CA HIS A 547 24.64 -19.49 16.55
C HIS A 547 23.90 -20.31 15.48
N HIS A 548 24.26 -21.59 15.30
CA HIS A 548 23.62 -22.46 14.31
C HIS A 548 22.16 -22.78 14.63
N ARG A 549 21.76 -22.80 15.91
CA ARG A 549 20.37 -22.97 16.32
C ARG A 549 19.58 -21.68 16.21
N LEU A 550 20.09 -20.58 16.77
CA LEU A 550 19.38 -19.30 16.78
C LEU A 550 19.20 -18.72 15.38
N LYS A 551 20.10 -18.98 14.42
CA LYS A 551 19.92 -18.48 13.04
C LYS A 551 18.67 -19.04 12.36
N TRP A 552 18.14 -20.18 12.79
CA TRP A 552 16.89 -20.74 12.26
C TRP A 552 15.64 -20.03 12.77
N VAL A 553 15.74 -19.29 13.89
CA VAL A 553 14.60 -18.58 14.49
C VAL A 553 13.99 -17.58 13.51
N LYS A 554 14.80 -16.75 12.83
CA LYS A 554 14.27 -15.82 11.80
C LYS A 554 13.52 -16.50 10.66
N TYR A 555 13.93 -17.72 10.27
CA TYR A 555 13.24 -18.48 9.22
C TYR A 555 11.93 -19.08 9.76
N GLY A 556 11.92 -19.53 11.03
CA GLY A 556 10.70 -19.95 11.72
C GLY A 556 9.70 -18.80 11.89
N VAL A 557 10.16 -17.62 12.29
CA VAL A 557 9.31 -16.41 12.37
C VAL A 557 8.77 -16.05 10.99
N PHE A 558 9.59 -16.04 9.95
CA PHE A 558 9.13 -15.80 8.58
C PHE A 558 8.07 -16.82 8.13
N ALA A 559 8.31 -18.12 8.34
CA ALA A 559 7.35 -19.16 7.98
C ALA A 559 6.03 -19.05 8.78
N GLY A 560 6.11 -18.70 10.07
CA GLY A 560 4.94 -18.46 10.90
C GLY A 560 4.12 -17.26 10.43
N LEU A 561 4.77 -16.14 10.11
CA LEU A 561 4.11 -14.96 9.54
C LEU A 561 3.44 -15.27 8.20
N LEU A 562 4.11 -16.03 7.33
CA LEU A 562 3.55 -16.47 6.05
C LEU A 562 2.33 -17.37 6.26
N ALA A 563 2.39 -18.33 7.19
CA ALA A 563 1.27 -19.19 7.52
C ALA A 563 0.07 -18.38 8.06
N VAL A 564 0.28 -17.46 8.99
CA VAL A 564 -0.79 -16.61 9.53
C VAL A 564 -1.38 -15.72 8.44
N SER A 565 -0.56 -15.18 7.52
CA SER A 565 -1.03 -14.31 6.43
C SER A 565 -2.01 -14.98 5.47
N VAL A 566 -1.97 -16.32 5.35
CA VAL A 566 -2.92 -17.09 4.56
C VAL A 566 -4.30 -17.16 5.24
N PHE A 567 -4.34 -17.16 6.57
CA PHE A 567 -5.59 -17.20 7.34
C PHE A 567 -6.17 -15.81 7.60
N SER A 568 -5.33 -14.84 7.98
CA SER A 568 -5.74 -13.46 8.22
C SER A 568 -4.57 -12.50 8.00
N MET A 569 -4.70 -11.62 7.01
CA MET A 569 -3.70 -10.59 6.71
C MET A 569 -3.50 -9.65 7.92
N GLN A 570 -4.57 -9.30 8.61
CA GLN A 570 -4.52 -8.38 9.76
C GLN A 570 -3.66 -8.94 10.90
N GLN A 571 -3.83 -10.22 11.25
CA GLN A 571 -3.04 -10.85 12.29
C GLN A 571 -1.56 -10.94 11.90
N ALA A 572 -1.27 -11.19 10.62
CA ALA A 572 0.10 -11.23 10.12
C ALA A 572 0.78 -9.87 10.21
N GLU A 573 0.07 -8.76 9.94
CA GLU A 573 0.58 -7.40 10.11
C GLU A 573 0.85 -7.05 11.58
N MET A 574 -0.02 -7.46 12.50
CA MET A 574 0.23 -7.28 13.94
C MET A 574 1.45 -8.07 14.42
N LEU A 575 1.58 -9.33 14.01
CA LEU A 575 2.74 -10.16 14.36
C LEU A 575 4.03 -9.68 13.68
N ALA A 576 3.93 -8.98 12.54
CA ALA A 576 5.08 -8.37 11.88
C ALA A 576 5.74 -7.23 12.68
N GLU A 577 5.13 -6.78 13.79
CA GLU A 577 5.77 -5.90 14.79
C GLU A 577 7.02 -6.50 15.46
N VAL A 578 7.30 -7.79 15.22
CA VAL A 578 8.62 -8.38 15.50
C VAL A 578 9.77 -7.59 14.86
N GLU A 579 9.49 -6.83 13.80
CA GLU A 579 10.43 -5.90 13.20
C GLU A 579 10.49 -4.56 13.97
N PRO A 580 11.63 -4.23 14.62
CA PRO A 580 11.77 -3.01 15.42
C PRO A 580 11.89 -1.74 14.56
N PHE A 581 11.77 -1.87 13.23
CA PHE A 581 11.92 -0.82 12.23
C PHE A 581 10.97 0.34 12.48
N LYS A 582 9.70 0.01 12.71
CA LYS A 582 8.66 1.00 12.93
C LYS A 582 8.93 1.81 14.19
N THR A 583 9.15 1.12 15.31
CA THR A 583 9.47 1.74 16.60
C THR A 583 10.72 2.61 16.55
N THR A 584 11.72 2.21 15.76
CA THR A 584 13.00 2.94 15.69
C THR A 584 12.93 4.19 14.82
N PHE A 585 12.37 4.09 13.60
CA PHE A 585 12.44 5.18 12.61
C PHE A 585 11.11 5.89 12.34
N LEU A 586 9.98 5.18 12.37
CA LEU A 586 8.67 5.76 12.01
C LEU A 586 8.01 6.46 13.20
N VAL A 587 7.98 5.81 14.37
CA VAL A 587 7.31 6.34 15.58
C VAL A 587 8.26 7.13 16.47
N GLY A 588 9.49 6.64 16.55
CA GLY A 588 10.45 6.97 17.60
C GLY A 588 10.20 6.19 18.90
N LEU A 589 11.30 5.88 19.60
CA LEU A 589 11.31 5.09 20.83
C LEU A 589 10.49 5.73 21.96
N LEU A 590 10.36 7.07 21.99
CA LEU A 590 9.70 7.78 23.08
C LEU A 590 8.18 7.91 22.92
N ASN A 591 7.66 7.76 21.69
CA ASN A 591 6.23 7.96 21.38
C ASN A 591 5.45 6.64 21.36
N ARG A 592 6.14 5.49 21.38
CA ARG A 592 5.53 4.16 21.30
C ARG A 592 5.21 3.63 22.71
N SER A 593 4.24 2.73 22.81
CA SER A 593 3.94 2.06 24.07
C SER A 593 5.14 1.25 24.58
N TRP A 594 5.25 1.20 25.91
CA TRP A 594 6.44 0.72 26.61
C TRP A 594 6.94 -0.68 26.19
N PRO A 595 6.11 -1.68 25.83
CA PRO A 595 6.62 -3.01 25.48
C PRO A 595 7.44 -2.99 24.19
N TYR A 596 6.97 -2.29 23.16
CA TYR A 596 7.68 -2.21 21.87
C TYR A 596 8.94 -1.36 21.98
N THR A 597 8.88 -0.27 22.76
CA THR A 597 10.07 0.54 23.07
C THR A 597 11.13 -0.28 23.78
N LEU A 598 10.74 -1.02 24.82
CA LEU A 598 11.66 -1.89 25.57
C LEU A 598 12.27 -2.96 24.67
N PHE A 599 11.48 -3.56 23.79
CA PHE A 599 11.95 -4.55 22.82
C PHE A 599 12.98 -3.95 21.83
N ALA A 600 12.65 -2.84 21.19
CA ALA A 600 13.56 -2.17 20.25
C ALA A 600 14.83 -1.66 20.94
N ALA A 601 14.69 -1.02 22.10
CA ALA A 601 15.83 -0.55 22.91
C ALA A 601 16.70 -1.72 23.39
N GLY A 602 16.10 -2.85 23.77
CA GLY A 602 16.81 -4.07 24.14
C GLY A 602 17.63 -4.64 22.98
N LEU A 603 17.08 -4.66 21.77
CA LEU A 603 17.81 -5.09 20.57
C LEU A 603 18.96 -4.14 20.20
N LEU A 604 18.74 -2.83 20.30
CA LEU A 604 19.79 -1.82 20.06
C LEU A 604 20.88 -1.89 21.14
N GLY A 605 20.49 -2.05 22.41
CA GLY A 605 21.41 -2.26 23.53
C GLY A 605 22.25 -3.54 23.35
N LEU A 606 21.63 -4.65 22.94
CA LEU A 606 22.34 -5.88 22.61
C LEU A 606 23.29 -5.69 21.42
N SER A 607 22.96 -4.82 20.47
CA SER A 607 23.81 -4.49 19.31
C SER A 607 25.13 -3.81 19.70
N ILE A 608 25.23 -3.23 20.90
CA ILE A 608 26.49 -2.70 21.44
C ILE A 608 27.47 -3.83 21.77
N PHE A 609 26.96 -4.98 22.23
CA PHE A 609 27.77 -6.12 22.69
C PHE A 609 28.00 -7.19 21.62
N THR A 610 27.03 -7.42 20.73
CA THR A 610 27.16 -8.38 19.63
C THR A 610 26.80 -7.73 18.31
N GLU A 611 27.50 -8.07 17.24
CA GLU A 611 27.30 -7.46 15.93
C GLU A 611 25.94 -7.85 15.33
N ARG A 612 25.02 -6.89 15.16
CA ARG A 612 23.71 -7.06 14.48
C ARG A 612 22.88 -8.28 14.97
N PRO A 613 22.52 -8.38 16.26
CA PRO A 613 21.76 -9.51 16.82
C PRO A 613 20.43 -9.76 16.10
N PHE A 614 19.65 -8.70 15.86
CA PHE A 614 18.36 -8.80 15.19
C PHE A 614 18.48 -9.34 13.77
N CYS A 615 19.41 -8.81 12.97
CA CYS A 615 19.62 -9.23 11.58
C CYS A 615 20.06 -10.70 11.47
N LYS A 616 20.79 -11.21 12.47
CA LYS A 616 21.27 -12.61 12.50
C LYS A 616 20.19 -13.60 12.90
N TYR A 617 19.37 -13.25 13.89
CA TYR A 617 18.56 -14.24 14.60
C TYR A 617 17.04 -14.03 14.51
N LEU A 618 16.56 -12.81 14.26
CA LEU A 618 15.13 -12.51 14.37
C LEU A 618 14.50 -11.87 13.13
N CYS A 619 15.28 -11.21 12.28
CA CYS A 619 14.76 -10.44 11.14
C CYS A 619 14.08 -11.32 10.07
N PRO A 620 12.73 -11.28 9.94
CA PRO A 620 12.01 -12.10 8.97
C PRO A 620 12.20 -11.60 7.54
N LEU A 621 12.29 -10.28 7.31
CA LEU A 621 12.69 -9.73 6.02
C LEU A 621 14.05 -10.29 5.57
N GLY A 622 15.04 -10.33 6.46
CA GLY A 622 16.36 -10.89 6.17
C GLY A 622 16.30 -12.38 5.83
N ALA A 623 15.38 -13.15 6.43
CA ALA A 623 15.13 -14.55 6.08
C ALA A 623 14.50 -14.70 4.69
N SER A 624 13.52 -13.84 4.34
CA SER A 624 12.90 -13.84 3.01
C SER A 624 13.92 -13.55 1.89
N LEU A 625 14.81 -12.57 2.09
CA LEU A 625 15.86 -12.21 1.11
C LEU A 625 17.01 -13.24 1.06
N ALA A 626 17.15 -14.08 2.08
CA ALA A 626 18.17 -15.11 2.12
C ALA A 626 17.89 -16.27 1.15
N MET A 627 16.62 -16.58 0.87
CA MET A 627 16.23 -17.64 -0.06
C MET A 627 16.71 -17.38 -1.50
N PRO A 628 16.35 -16.24 -2.15
CA PRO A 628 16.80 -15.94 -3.52
C PRO A 628 18.31 -15.67 -3.63
N THR A 629 18.97 -15.29 -2.53
CA THR A 629 20.44 -15.09 -2.50
C THR A 629 21.22 -16.35 -2.93
N THR A 630 20.63 -17.54 -2.82
CA THR A 630 21.23 -18.79 -3.30
C THR A 630 21.50 -18.76 -4.81
N PHE A 631 20.67 -18.05 -5.59
CA PHE A 631 20.75 -17.94 -7.05
C PHE A 631 21.61 -16.76 -7.53
N ARG A 632 22.40 -16.13 -6.65
CA ARG A 632 23.25 -14.99 -7.01
C ARG A 632 24.25 -15.35 -8.14
N TRP A 633 24.53 -14.40 -9.02
CA TRP A 633 25.53 -14.56 -10.09
C TRP A 633 26.97 -14.30 -9.62
N PHE A 634 27.20 -13.31 -8.74
CA PHE A 634 28.55 -12.89 -8.35
C PHE A 634 28.79 -13.04 -6.85
N GLY A 635 29.47 -14.12 -6.46
CA GLY A 635 29.88 -14.37 -5.07
C GLY A 635 31.17 -13.66 -4.63
N LEU A 636 31.48 -13.76 -3.33
CA LEU A 636 32.78 -13.35 -2.78
C LEU A 636 33.88 -14.37 -3.15
N LYS A 637 35.09 -13.88 -3.46
CA LYS A 637 36.23 -14.71 -3.87
C LYS A 637 36.85 -15.43 -2.68
N ARG A 638 37.28 -16.68 -2.91
CA ARG A 638 38.01 -17.52 -1.94
C ARG A 638 39.13 -18.27 -2.64
N LYS A 639 40.21 -18.52 -1.91
CA LYS A 639 41.33 -19.39 -2.34
C LYS A 639 40.98 -20.86 -2.08
N GLN A 640 41.66 -21.77 -2.76
CA GLN A 640 41.51 -23.21 -2.50
C GLN A 640 41.93 -23.58 -1.06
N GLU A 641 42.97 -22.93 -0.53
CA GLU A 641 43.48 -23.15 0.83
C GLU A 641 42.58 -22.52 1.92
N CYS A 642 41.53 -21.78 1.56
CA CYS A 642 40.63 -21.18 2.55
C CYS A 642 39.88 -22.22 3.38
N THR A 643 39.64 -23.40 2.81
CA THR A 643 38.95 -24.52 3.48
C THR A 643 39.77 -25.09 4.63
N SER A 644 41.10 -25.11 4.51
CA SER A 644 42.01 -25.57 5.58
C SER A 644 42.44 -24.42 6.51
N CYS A 645 42.71 -23.23 5.97
CA CYS A 645 43.25 -22.09 6.72
C CYS A 645 42.27 -21.51 7.76
N LYS A 646 40.99 -21.32 7.39
CA LYS A 646 39.91 -20.84 8.28
C LYS A 646 40.16 -19.51 9.02
N ALA A 647 41.27 -18.79 8.78
CA ALA A 647 41.64 -17.58 9.51
C ALA A 647 40.57 -16.47 9.45
N CYS A 648 39.92 -16.29 8.30
CA CYS A 648 38.84 -15.31 8.14
C CYS A 648 37.61 -15.62 9.02
N ALA A 649 37.39 -16.87 9.44
CA ALA A 649 36.25 -17.25 10.28
C ALA A 649 36.32 -16.60 11.66
N VAL A 650 37.52 -16.44 12.22
CA VAL A 650 37.76 -15.78 13.51
C VAL A 650 37.34 -14.31 13.44
N GLY A 651 37.61 -13.63 12.33
CA GLY A 651 37.25 -12.23 12.10
C GLY A 651 35.79 -12.01 11.70
N CYS A 652 35.08 -13.04 11.24
CA CYS A 652 33.71 -12.91 10.73
C CYS A 652 32.72 -12.56 11.84
N GLY A 653 32.17 -11.33 11.82
CA GLY A 653 31.21 -10.84 12.81
C GLY A 653 29.80 -11.43 12.67
N SER A 654 29.37 -11.66 11.42
CA SER A 654 28.13 -12.38 11.10
C SER A 654 28.20 -13.89 11.36
N GLN A 655 29.40 -14.43 11.59
CA GLN A 655 29.66 -15.87 11.73
C GLN A 655 29.20 -16.71 10.53
N ALA A 656 29.15 -16.09 9.34
CA ALA A 656 28.75 -16.73 8.08
C ALA A 656 29.82 -17.68 7.49
N ILE A 657 30.99 -17.82 8.11
CA ILE A 657 32.02 -18.76 7.67
C ILE A 657 31.95 -19.99 8.56
N ASP A 658 31.64 -21.14 7.95
CA ASP A 658 31.45 -22.40 8.66
C ASP A 658 32.77 -23.02 9.16
N ASP A 659 32.67 -24.19 9.80
CA ASP A 659 33.83 -24.95 10.27
C ASP A 659 34.69 -25.49 9.13
N ASP A 660 34.16 -25.58 7.91
CA ASP A 660 34.87 -25.99 6.70
C ASP A 660 35.47 -24.80 5.92
N GLY A 661 35.35 -23.58 6.45
CA GLY A 661 35.86 -22.38 5.79
C GLY A 661 35.05 -21.94 4.56
N ARG A 662 33.86 -22.48 4.32
CA ARG A 662 32.94 -22.02 3.26
C ARG A 662 32.11 -20.85 3.78
N ILE A 663 31.70 -19.95 2.87
CA ILE A 663 30.86 -18.80 3.21
C ILE A 663 29.40 -19.16 2.95
N ASP A 664 28.59 -19.23 4.00
CA ASP A 664 27.13 -19.32 3.89
C ASP A 664 26.58 -17.97 3.40
N GLN A 665 26.22 -17.93 2.12
CA GLN A 665 25.76 -16.71 1.45
C GLN A 665 24.43 -16.22 2.01
N ARG A 666 23.62 -17.13 2.54
CA ARG A 666 22.34 -16.80 3.17
C ARG A 666 22.55 -16.06 4.48
N GLU A 667 23.71 -16.18 5.11
CA GLU A 667 24.06 -15.52 6.37
C GLU A 667 25.03 -14.35 6.20
N CYS A 668 25.76 -14.30 5.08
CA CYS A 668 26.74 -13.25 4.80
C CYS A 668 26.08 -11.86 4.62
N LEU A 669 26.65 -10.85 5.30
CA LEU A 669 26.21 -9.45 5.24
C LEU A 669 27.18 -8.55 4.45
N HIS A 670 28.09 -9.15 3.66
CA HIS A 670 29.05 -8.43 2.80
C HIS A 670 29.81 -7.29 3.49
N CYS A 671 30.34 -7.54 4.68
CA CYS A 671 31.20 -6.58 5.37
C CYS A 671 32.56 -6.36 4.68
N LEU A 672 32.92 -7.23 3.72
CA LEU A 672 34.16 -7.25 2.94
C LEU A 672 35.47 -7.45 3.72
N ASP A 673 35.43 -7.62 5.05
CA ASP A 673 36.63 -7.85 5.86
C ASP A 673 37.44 -9.08 5.39
N CYS A 674 36.77 -10.16 5.01
CA CYS A 674 37.45 -11.35 4.49
C CYS A 674 38.09 -11.12 3.11
N MET A 675 37.55 -10.21 2.29
CA MET A 675 38.12 -9.83 1.00
C MET A 675 39.36 -8.94 1.16
N VAL A 676 39.36 -8.05 2.16
CA VAL A 676 40.57 -7.28 2.53
C VAL A 676 41.69 -8.21 2.98
N LEU A 677 41.38 -9.18 3.85
CA LEU A 677 42.37 -10.18 4.27
C LEU A 677 42.81 -11.11 3.13
N TYR A 678 41.96 -11.33 2.12
CA TYR A 678 42.25 -12.23 1.00
C TYR A 678 43.38 -11.70 0.10
N THR A 679 43.52 -10.37 -0.02
CA THR A 679 44.57 -9.71 -0.82
C THR A 679 45.71 -9.11 0.00
N ASP A 680 45.70 -9.24 1.32
CA ASP A 680 46.77 -8.74 2.19
C ASP A 680 47.88 -9.78 2.34
N ASP A 681 49.06 -9.50 1.81
CA ASP A 681 50.19 -10.41 1.85
C ASP A 681 50.80 -10.57 3.24
N HIS A 682 50.60 -9.60 4.15
CA HIS A 682 51.07 -9.63 5.53
C HIS A 682 50.07 -10.31 6.49
N ALA A 683 48.81 -10.43 6.10
CA ALA A 683 47.76 -11.04 6.94
C ALA A 683 47.27 -12.40 6.45
N CYS A 684 47.24 -12.67 5.15
CA CYS A 684 46.71 -13.92 4.60
C CYS A 684 47.71 -15.07 4.77
N PRO A 685 47.41 -16.14 5.53
CA PRO A 685 48.40 -17.17 5.83
C PRO A 685 49.07 -17.81 4.60
N PRO A 686 48.35 -18.16 3.50
CA PRO A 686 48.99 -18.64 2.27
C PRO A 686 49.99 -17.62 1.66
N LEU A 687 49.62 -16.34 1.59
CA LEU A 687 50.51 -15.30 1.05
C LEU A 687 51.70 -15.01 1.96
N VAL A 688 51.51 -15.07 3.28
CA VAL A 688 52.60 -14.90 4.25
C VAL A 688 53.62 -16.04 4.11
N HIS A 689 53.17 -17.28 3.96
CA HIS A 689 54.06 -18.43 3.75
C HIS A 689 54.83 -18.28 2.45
N GLU A 690 54.14 -17.92 1.37
CA GLU A 690 54.80 -17.73 0.07
C GLU A 690 55.77 -16.55 0.09
N ARG A 691 55.41 -15.41 0.70
CA ARG A 691 56.31 -14.25 0.83
C ARG A 691 57.57 -14.65 1.60
N LYS A 692 57.43 -15.26 2.78
CA LYS A 692 58.58 -15.69 3.59
C LYS A 692 59.49 -16.65 2.82
N ARG A 693 58.92 -17.58 2.04
CA ARG A 693 59.67 -18.49 1.16
C ARG A 693 60.43 -17.72 0.08
N ARG A 694 59.77 -16.79 -0.63
CA ARG A 694 60.39 -15.97 -1.70
C ARG A 694 61.49 -15.07 -1.15
N THR A 695 61.25 -14.40 0.00
CA THR A 695 62.25 -13.58 0.69
C THR A 695 63.46 -14.40 1.11
N LYS A 696 63.27 -15.59 1.68
CA LYS A 696 64.38 -16.50 2.06
C LYS A 696 65.18 -16.97 0.84
N ALA A 697 64.52 -17.15 -0.30
CA ALA A 697 65.15 -17.58 -1.55
C ALA A 697 65.70 -16.43 -2.40
N GLY A 698 65.64 -15.17 -1.94
CA GLY A 698 66.09 -14.00 -2.72
C GLY A 698 65.26 -13.71 -3.97
N LEU A 699 64.04 -14.27 -4.08
CA LEU A 699 63.16 -14.07 -5.23
C LEU A 699 62.38 -12.76 -5.12
N ALA A 700 62.11 -12.13 -6.27
CA ALA A 700 61.31 -10.91 -6.34
C ALA A 700 59.87 -11.12 -5.83
N ILE A 701 59.34 -10.15 -5.09
CA ILE A 701 57.95 -10.14 -4.62
C ILE A 701 57.11 -9.49 -5.73
N THR A 702 56.37 -10.31 -6.48
CA THR A 702 55.49 -9.84 -7.55
C THR A 702 54.19 -9.25 -6.97
N PRO A 703 53.42 -8.45 -7.73
CA PRO A 703 52.09 -8.02 -7.26
C PRO A 703 51.11 -9.20 -7.23
N ILE A 704 50.03 -9.04 -6.46
CA ILE A 704 48.96 -10.03 -6.33
C ILE A 704 48.02 -9.95 -7.54
N GLY A 705 47.80 -11.09 -8.19
CA GLY A 705 46.93 -11.27 -9.34
C GLY A 705 45.43 -11.24 -9.02
N ALA A 706 44.60 -11.37 -10.05
CA ALA A 706 43.14 -11.32 -9.91
C ALA A 706 42.53 -12.56 -9.22
N ASP A 707 43.27 -13.66 -9.23
CA ASP A 707 43.08 -14.92 -8.51
C ASP A 707 43.51 -14.83 -7.03
N GLY A 708 44.04 -13.68 -6.62
CA GLY A 708 44.50 -13.37 -5.27
C GLY A 708 45.85 -13.98 -4.92
N TYR A 709 46.56 -14.65 -5.83
CA TYR A 709 47.90 -15.21 -5.59
C TYR A 709 48.98 -14.28 -6.11
N TYR A 710 50.23 -14.49 -5.69
CA TYR A 710 51.36 -13.80 -6.31
C TYR A 710 51.49 -14.18 -7.78
N ILE A 711 51.65 -13.20 -8.67
CA ILE A 711 51.87 -13.49 -10.10
C ILE A 711 53.14 -14.36 -10.24
N PRO A 712 53.09 -15.51 -10.92
CA PRO A 712 54.26 -16.38 -11.07
C PRO A 712 55.43 -15.67 -11.76
N ILE A 713 56.64 -15.85 -11.25
CA ILE A 713 57.87 -15.37 -11.90
C ILE A 713 58.18 -16.37 -13.03
N LYS A 714 57.93 -16.01 -14.28
CA LYS A 714 58.41 -16.78 -15.43
C LYS A 714 59.90 -16.46 -15.62
N LEU A 715 60.77 -17.43 -15.38
CA LEU A 715 62.19 -17.31 -15.74
C LEU A 715 62.28 -17.37 -17.27
N VAL A 716 62.70 -16.28 -17.91
CA VAL A 716 63.05 -16.29 -19.33
C VAL A 716 64.49 -16.79 -19.44
N PRO A 717 64.78 -17.89 -20.16
CA PRO A 717 66.15 -18.33 -20.36
C PRO A 717 66.92 -17.23 -21.09
N VAL A 718 68.05 -16.82 -20.51
CA VAL A 718 68.99 -15.90 -21.16
C VAL A 718 69.50 -16.61 -22.42
N THR A 719 69.13 -16.12 -23.60
CA THR A 719 69.83 -16.51 -24.83
C THR A 719 71.27 -16.07 -24.65
N LYS A 720 72.18 -17.02 -24.45
CA LYS A 720 73.62 -16.77 -24.53
C LYS A 720 73.86 -16.04 -25.84
N ALA A 721 74.45 -14.84 -25.77
CA ALA A 721 74.97 -14.18 -26.95
C ALA A 721 75.92 -15.18 -27.63
N ALA A 722 75.67 -15.43 -28.92
CA ALA A 722 76.63 -16.15 -29.74
C ALA A 722 77.82 -15.22 -29.95
N ASP A 723 78.93 -15.54 -29.30
CA ASP A 723 80.25 -14.98 -29.63
C ASP A 723 80.73 -15.53 -30.98
#